data_AF-A0AAD3XT35-F1
#
_entry.id   AF-A0AAD3XT35-F1
#
_cell.length_a   1.000
_cell.length_b   1.000
_cell.length_c   1.000
_cell.angle_alpha   90.00
_cell.angle_beta   90.00
_cell.angle_gamma   90.00
#
_symmetry.space_group_name_H-M   'P 1'
#
loop_
_entity.id
_entity.type
_entity.pdbx_description
1 polymer ?
#
loop_
_entity_poly.entity_id
_entity_poly.type
_entity_poly.pdbx_seq_one_letter_code
_entity_poly.pdbx_strand_id
1 'polypeptide(L)'
;MVSKLINFFFLVFSILFIYYASFSLSYEPRNPEVEALIGMKKALNDPHGVLNNWDEFSVDPCSWAMITCSADNSVIGLGIPSQSLSGTLSGSIANLSNLREVLLQNNNISGKIPSVFGLLSKLQTLDLSDNQLSGSIPESLGQLNSLQYLRLNNNSLSGAFPVSLAFLPQLTFLNLSYNNLNGPVPKFPGRTFSVVGNPLICGSKPIDGCSGSAIAVPSSLSISSSPGTQKSKKLASALGVTLSFVFIIIISLGILYSRRQRHSRFMQKINADKPEEGQLGLGNLRSFTFKELQIATDNFSSRNILGSGGFGNVYRGILIDGTMVAVKRLNDVNGKSGESQFQMELELISLAIHRNLLRLIGYCATSDERLLVYPYMSNGSVASRLREKPPLDWNTRKRIAIGAARGLLYLHEQCNPKIIHRDVKAANVLLDDYCEAVVGDFGLAKLLDHADSHVTTAVRGTVGHIAPEYLSTGQSSEKTDVFGFGILLIELITGMRALEFGKKVHEKGSILDWVKKVQQENKVEVLVDRALGANYKPIEVQEMVMVSLLCTQYLPANRPKMSEVVRMLEGDVSLRNERHKRGVDITCGGFDGTAFRLLRTLKCDGPTVALRVGKGVGRLGGGLSRITSRVLRMMEREEEGGPDRFVMINFAPSHPTLFTCICSDTNQVRLTEQGFEDQPNIAKNAGVMDATGTDLANDQDRPSSHERPP
;
A
#
# COMPACT_ATOMS: atom_id res chain seq x y z
N MET A 1 54.10 -62.61 -26.85
CA MET A 1 54.32 -61.27 -26.24
C MET A 1 53.54 -60.18 -26.97
N VAL A 2 53.61 -60.13 -28.31
CA VAL A 2 52.89 -59.15 -29.17
C VAL A 2 51.37 -59.12 -28.94
N SER A 3 50.70 -60.27 -28.86
CA SER A 3 49.25 -60.33 -28.63
C SER A 3 48.82 -59.75 -27.27
N LYS A 4 49.63 -59.91 -26.21
CA LYS A 4 49.35 -59.30 -24.90
C LYS A 4 49.52 -57.78 -24.91
N LEU A 5 50.45 -57.27 -25.72
CA LEU A 5 50.67 -55.84 -25.89
C LEU A 5 49.52 -55.17 -26.65
N ILE A 6 49.02 -55.83 -27.71
CA ILE A 6 47.88 -55.36 -28.50
C ILE A 6 46.61 -55.29 -27.63
N ASN A 7 46.35 -56.31 -26.82
CA ASN A 7 45.20 -56.32 -25.92
C ASN A 7 45.30 -55.24 -24.83
N PHE A 8 46.52 -54.94 -24.35
CA PHE A 8 46.74 -53.86 -23.39
C PHE A 8 46.46 -52.48 -24.01
N PHE A 9 46.93 -52.23 -25.24
CA PHE A 9 46.63 -50.98 -25.93
C PHE A 9 45.15 -50.83 -26.28
N PHE A 10 44.47 -51.91 -26.66
CA PHE A 10 43.02 -51.90 -26.87
C PHE A 10 42.25 -51.60 -25.58
N LEU A 11 42.68 -52.16 -24.44
CA LEU A 11 42.06 -51.91 -23.15
C LEU A 11 42.25 -50.44 -22.73
N VAL A 12 43.46 -49.91 -22.88
CA VAL A 12 43.77 -48.51 -22.56
C VAL A 12 43.01 -47.55 -23.47
N PHE A 13 42.93 -47.82 -24.77
CA PHE A 13 42.16 -47.01 -25.71
C PHE A 13 40.66 -47.07 -25.43
N SER A 14 40.13 -48.24 -25.05
CA SER A 14 38.73 -48.39 -24.65
C SER A 14 38.43 -47.65 -23.34
N ILE A 15 39.34 -47.68 -22.37
CA ILE A 15 39.19 -46.94 -21.10
C ILE A 15 39.27 -45.43 -21.36
N LEU A 16 40.19 -44.97 -22.21
CA LEU A 16 40.28 -43.56 -22.62
C LEU A 16 39.04 -43.13 -23.42
N PHE A 17 38.50 -43.99 -24.30
CA PHE A 17 37.29 -43.71 -25.05
C PHE A 17 36.06 -43.65 -24.13
N ILE A 18 35.96 -44.54 -23.14
CA ILE A 18 34.91 -44.47 -22.10
C ILE A 18 35.09 -43.20 -21.26
N TYR A 19 36.33 -42.83 -20.91
CA TYR A 19 36.62 -41.61 -20.15
C TYR A 19 36.26 -40.32 -20.94
N TYR A 20 36.58 -40.26 -22.23
CA TYR A 20 36.23 -39.14 -23.11
C TYR A 20 34.74 -39.12 -23.50
N ALA A 21 34.10 -40.28 -23.64
CA ALA A 21 32.65 -40.39 -23.81
C ALA A 21 31.90 -39.99 -22.52
N SER A 22 32.47 -40.25 -21.34
CA SER A 22 31.91 -39.81 -20.05
C SER A 22 32.04 -38.29 -19.83
N PHE A 23 32.96 -37.64 -20.56
CA PHE A 23 33.14 -36.18 -20.52
C PHE A 23 32.33 -35.44 -21.60
N SER A 24 31.60 -36.17 -22.44
CA SER A 24 30.80 -35.63 -23.54
C SER A 24 29.33 -36.00 -23.32
N LEU A 25 28.57 -35.04 -22.78
CA LEU A 25 27.16 -35.09 -22.32
C LEU A 25 26.94 -35.57 -20.87
N SER A 26 27.40 -34.78 -19.89
CA SER A 26 26.49 -34.43 -18.79
C SER A 26 25.59 -33.28 -19.27
N TYR A 27 24.70 -33.56 -20.22
CA TYR A 27 23.61 -32.64 -20.51
C TYR A 27 22.58 -32.82 -19.40
N GLU A 28 22.81 -32.14 -18.28
CA GLU A 28 21.80 -32.00 -17.22
C GLU A 28 20.51 -31.51 -17.91
N PRO A 29 19.36 -32.19 -17.77
CA PRO A 29 18.12 -31.71 -18.35
C PRO A 29 17.84 -30.32 -17.79
N ARG A 30 18.02 -29.31 -18.63
CA ARG A 30 17.87 -27.90 -18.25
C ARG A 30 16.45 -27.71 -17.73
N ASN A 31 16.32 -27.15 -16.53
CA ASN A 31 15.02 -26.96 -15.89
C ASN A 31 14.11 -26.16 -16.86
N PRO A 32 13.00 -26.74 -17.35
CA PRO A 32 12.16 -26.09 -18.35
C PRO A 32 11.52 -24.80 -17.84
N GLU A 33 11.35 -24.66 -16.53
CA GLU A 33 10.85 -23.43 -15.90
C GLU A 33 11.90 -22.31 -15.96
N VAL A 34 13.17 -22.63 -15.73
CA VAL A 34 14.31 -21.70 -15.89
C VAL A 34 14.39 -21.21 -17.34
N GLU A 35 14.31 -22.12 -18.31
CA GLU A 35 14.33 -21.73 -19.73
C GLU A 35 13.15 -20.84 -20.12
N ALA A 36 11.95 -21.18 -19.61
CA ALA A 36 10.74 -20.42 -19.86
C ALA A 36 10.87 -18.97 -19.36
N LEU A 37 11.32 -18.82 -18.12
CA LEU A 37 11.47 -17.53 -17.45
C LEU A 37 12.61 -16.70 -18.07
N ILE A 38 13.75 -17.30 -18.40
CA ILE A 38 14.83 -16.60 -19.12
C ILE A 38 14.36 -16.16 -20.52
N GLY A 39 13.54 -16.97 -21.19
CA GLY A 39 12.89 -16.58 -22.45
C GLY A 39 12.02 -15.32 -22.29
N MET A 40 11.29 -15.20 -21.17
CA MET A 40 10.53 -13.98 -20.87
C MET A 40 11.44 -12.79 -20.56
N LYS A 41 12.48 -13.00 -19.75
CA LYS A 41 13.47 -11.95 -19.44
C LYS A 41 14.08 -11.37 -20.71
N LYS A 42 14.39 -12.21 -21.70
CA LYS A 42 14.94 -11.79 -23.00
C LYS A 42 13.93 -11.00 -23.86
N ALA A 43 12.62 -11.19 -23.66
CA ALA A 43 11.56 -10.47 -24.36
C ALA A 43 11.17 -9.14 -23.70
N LEU A 44 11.57 -8.94 -22.44
CA LEU A 44 11.29 -7.75 -21.65
C LEU A 44 12.52 -6.84 -21.59
N ASN A 45 12.26 -5.53 -21.57
CA ASN A 45 13.25 -4.52 -21.28
C ASN A 45 13.04 -4.02 -19.85
N ASP A 46 14.07 -4.20 -19.02
CA ASP A 46 14.05 -3.95 -17.59
C ASP A 46 14.96 -2.77 -17.22
N PRO A 47 14.41 -1.54 -17.18
CA PRO A 47 15.21 -0.34 -16.94
C PRO A 47 15.77 -0.25 -15.52
N HIS A 48 15.19 -0.98 -14.56
CA HIS A 48 15.56 -0.90 -13.15
C HIS A 48 16.32 -2.14 -12.66
N GLY A 49 16.50 -3.15 -13.51
CA GLY A 49 17.24 -4.36 -13.18
C GLY A 49 16.54 -5.23 -12.13
N VAL A 50 15.21 -5.22 -12.10
CA VAL A 50 14.39 -6.03 -11.18
C VAL A 50 14.54 -7.53 -11.45
N LEU A 51 14.81 -7.91 -12.70
CA LEU A 51 15.03 -9.28 -13.14
C LEU A 51 16.51 -9.69 -13.08
N ASN A 52 17.38 -8.89 -12.44
CA ASN A 52 18.83 -9.13 -12.44
C ASN A 52 19.21 -10.47 -11.79
N ASN A 53 18.48 -10.93 -10.77
CA ASN A 53 18.78 -12.21 -10.11
C ASN A 53 18.20 -13.44 -10.84
N TRP A 54 17.56 -13.27 -12.00
CA TRP A 54 17.16 -14.38 -12.85
C TRP A 54 18.39 -14.88 -13.61
N ASP A 55 18.97 -15.95 -13.11
CA ASP A 55 20.22 -16.51 -13.62
C ASP A 55 19.97 -17.69 -14.56
N GLU A 56 20.47 -17.58 -15.80
CA GLU A 56 20.34 -18.62 -16.83
C GLU A 56 21.09 -19.92 -16.48
N PHE A 57 22.00 -19.86 -15.50
CA PHE A 57 22.76 -21.00 -14.99
C PHE A 57 22.24 -21.55 -13.65
N SER A 58 21.22 -20.93 -13.06
CA SER A 58 20.60 -21.47 -11.84
C SER A 58 19.75 -22.70 -12.15
N VAL A 59 19.77 -23.66 -11.22
CA VAL A 59 18.92 -24.87 -11.28
C VAL A 59 17.53 -24.61 -10.68
N ASP A 60 17.42 -23.62 -9.78
CA ASP A 60 16.22 -23.33 -9.01
C ASP A 60 15.68 -21.91 -9.29
N PRO A 61 14.57 -21.79 -10.05
CA PRO A 61 13.91 -20.52 -10.31
C PRO A 61 13.14 -19.96 -9.11
N CYS A 62 12.89 -20.76 -8.05
CA CYS A 62 12.14 -20.34 -6.87
C CYS A 62 12.92 -19.37 -5.98
N SER A 63 14.23 -19.30 -6.14
CA SER A 63 15.11 -18.32 -5.51
C SER A 63 15.05 -16.93 -6.17
N TRP A 64 14.42 -16.83 -7.35
CA TRP A 64 14.41 -15.60 -8.13
C TRP A 64 13.39 -14.59 -7.63
N ALA A 65 13.70 -13.31 -7.81
CA ALA A 65 12.81 -12.25 -7.39
C ALA A 65 11.54 -12.31 -8.23
N MET A 66 10.40 -12.01 -7.62
CA MET A 66 9.10 -11.95 -8.30
C MET A 66 8.57 -13.30 -8.84
N ILE A 67 9.22 -14.41 -8.47
CA ILE A 67 8.75 -15.78 -8.72
C ILE A 67 8.18 -16.34 -7.42
N THR A 68 7.01 -16.97 -7.52
CA THR A 68 6.37 -17.70 -6.42
C THR A 68 6.31 -19.17 -6.78
N CYS A 69 6.71 -20.03 -5.84
CA CYS A 69 6.71 -21.48 -6.01
C CYS A 69 5.77 -22.20 -5.04
N SER A 70 5.34 -23.39 -5.42
CA SER A 70 4.64 -24.33 -4.52
C SER A 70 5.60 -24.95 -3.51
N ALA A 71 5.05 -25.66 -2.52
CA ALA A 71 5.83 -26.47 -1.57
C ALA A 71 6.71 -27.54 -2.26
N ASP A 72 6.37 -27.91 -3.50
CA ASP A 72 7.09 -28.88 -4.33
C ASP A 72 8.12 -28.21 -5.26
N ASN A 73 8.52 -26.96 -4.99
CA ASN A 73 9.46 -26.15 -5.79
C ASN A 73 9.08 -26.00 -7.28
N SER A 74 7.78 -26.00 -7.61
CA SER A 74 7.31 -25.70 -8.97
C SER A 74 6.85 -24.25 -9.05
N VAL A 75 7.17 -23.56 -10.15
CA VAL A 75 6.73 -22.18 -10.36
C VAL A 75 5.20 -22.11 -10.49
N ILE A 76 4.55 -21.40 -9.57
CA ILE A 76 3.09 -21.20 -9.53
C ILE A 76 2.68 -19.73 -9.72
N GLY A 77 3.58 -18.77 -9.55
CA GLY A 77 3.25 -17.36 -9.66
C GLY A 77 4.36 -16.52 -10.27
N LEU A 78 3.99 -15.58 -11.15
CA LEU A 78 4.85 -14.56 -11.71
C LEU A 78 4.27 -13.18 -11.38
N GLY A 79 4.91 -12.42 -10.49
CA GLY A 79 4.38 -11.15 -9.99
C GLY A 79 5.32 -9.98 -10.15
N ILE A 80 5.28 -9.29 -11.29
CA ILE A 80 6.15 -8.14 -11.59
C ILE A 80 5.33 -6.86 -11.89
N PRO A 81 4.47 -6.38 -10.98
CA PRO A 81 3.68 -5.19 -11.22
C PRO A 81 4.47 -3.90 -10.99
N SER A 82 4.12 -2.84 -11.73
CA SER A 82 4.61 -1.46 -11.48
C SER A 82 6.14 -1.28 -11.54
N GLN A 83 6.82 -2.00 -12.44
CA GLN A 83 8.28 -1.96 -12.59
C GLN A 83 8.75 -1.21 -13.85
N SER A 84 7.85 -0.49 -14.52
CA SER A 84 8.13 0.23 -15.77
C SER A 84 8.71 -0.68 -16.87
N LEU A 85 8.42 -1.98 -16.84
CA LEU A 85 8.92 -2.94 -17.84
C LEU A 85 8.34 -2.61 -19.21
N SER A 86 9.17 -2.66 -20.25
CA SER A 86 8.73 -2.55 -21.65
C SER A 86 9.09 -3.81 -22.43
N GLY A 87 8.82 -3.87 -23.73
CA GLY A 87 9.01 -5.08 -24.55
C GLY A 87 7.71 -5.81 -24.85
N THR A 88 7.76 -7.14 -24.97
CA THR A 88 6.60 -7.96 -25.36
C THR A 88 6.43 -9.21 -24.47
N LEU A 89 5.22 -9.75 -24.44
CA LEU A 89 4.95 -11.02 -23.76
C LEU A 89 5.52 -12.19 -24.57
N SER A 90 6.44 -12.95 -23.99
CA SER A 90 7.01 -14.15 -24.61
C SER A 90 6.02 -15.32 -24.57
N GLY A 91 5.98 -16.10 -25.66
CA GLY A 91 5.24 -17.37 -25.69
C GLY A 91 5.86 -18.46 -24.80
N SER A 92 7.10 -18.29 -24.34
CA SER A 92 7.79 -19.25 -23.48
C SER A 92 7.09 -19.47 -22.14
N ILE A 93 6.24 -18.53 -21.70
CA ILE A 93 5.44 -18.64 -20.47
C ILE A 93 4.55 -19.89 -20.46
N ALA A 94 4.15 -20.41 -21.63
CA ALA A 94 3.31 -21.60 -21.74
C ALA A 94 4.00 -22.88 -21.22
N ASN A 95 5.32 -22.88 -21.08
CA ASN A 95 6.07 -24.01 -20.51
C ASN A 95 5.94 -24.10 -18.98
N LEU A 96 5.43 -23.05 -18.31
CA LEU A 96 5.16 -23.04 -16.86
C LEU A 96 3.81 -23.73 -16.56
N SER A 97 3.75 -25.04 -16.72
CA SER A 97 2.49 -25.81 -16.64
C SER A 97 1.77 -25.75 -15.29
N ASN A 98 2.48 -25.38 -14.21
CA ASN A 98 1.93 -25.24 -12.86
C ASN A 98 1.50 -23.81 -12.51
N LEU A 99 1.64 -22.85 -13.43
CA LEU A 99 1.37 -21.44 -13.21
C LEU A 99 -0.11 -21.21 -12.87
N ARG A 100 -0.35 -20.59 -11.72
CA ARG A 100 -1.66 -20.22 -11.17
C ARG A 100 -1.90 -18.72 -11.26
N GLU A 101 -0.83 -17.92 -11.17
CA GLU A 101 -0.95 -16.47 -11.12
C GLU A 101 0.08 -15.78 -12.04
N VAL A 102 -0.41 -14.82 -12.82
CA VAL A 102 0.41 -13.90 -13.62
C VAL A 102 -0.07 -12.47 -13.37
N LEU A 103 0.79 -11.65 -12.73
CA LEU A 103 0.56 -10.25 -12.41
C LEU A 103 1.63 -9.38 -13.06
N LEU A 104 1.29 -8.73 -14.17
CA LEU A 104 2.18 -7.85 -14.94
C LEU A 104 1.59 -6.44 -15.11
N GLN A 105 0.63 -6.08 -14.27
CA GLN A 105 -0.10 -4.80 -14.38
C GLN A 105 0.76 -3.57 -14.09
N ASN A 106 0.32 -2.42 -14.61
CA ASN A 106 1.00 -1.13 -14.48
C ASN A 106 2.44 -1.15 -15.03
N ASN A 107 2.64 -1.73 -16.20
CA ASN A 107 3.93 -1.68 -16.90
C ASN A 107 3.75 -1.02 -18.26
N ASN A 108 4.81 -0.99 -19.05
CA ASN A 108 4.84 -0.43 -20.38
C ASN A 108 5.01 -1.53 -21.45
N ILE A 109 4.46 -2.73 -21.19
CA ILE A 109 4.56 -3.92 -22.05
C ILE A 109 3.63 -3.74 -23.25
N SER A 110 4.14 -4.05 -24.43
CA SER A 110 3.50 -3.81 -25.72
C SER A 110 3.34 -5.11 -26.53
N GLY A 111 2.73 -5.01 -27.71
CA GLY A 111 2.50 -6.16 -28.59
C GLY A 111 1.23 -6.93 -28.26
N LYS A 112 1.09 -8.15 -28.82
CA LYS A 112 -0.12 -8.97 -28.70
C LYS A 112 -0.06 -9.89 -27.48
N ILE A 113 -1.22 -10.24 -26.94
CA ILE A 113 -1.33 -11.36 -25.98
C ILE A 113 -1.10 -12.67 -26.76
N PRO A 114 -0.07 -13.47 -26.42
CA PRO A 114 0.19 -14.73 -27.12
C PRO A 114 -0.95 -15.73 -26.91
N SER A 115 -1.44 -16.36 -27.98
CA SER A 115 -2.50 -17.38 -27.88
C SER A 115 -2.11 -18.59 -27.03
N VAL A 116 -0.81 -18.85 -26.91
CA VAL A 116 -0.26 -19.94 -26.07
C VAL A 116 -0.56 -19.79 -24.58
N PHE A 117 -0.98 -18.61 -24.10
CA PHE A 117 -1.51 -18.46 -22.73
C PHE A 117 -2.68 -19.40 -22.44
N GLY A 118 -3.45 -19.79 -23.46
CA GLY A 118 -4.55 -20.76 -23.32
C GLY A 118 -4.12 -22.17 -22.90
N LEU A 119 -2.82 -22.50 -22.96
CA LEU A 119 -2.28 -23.79 -22.53
C LEU A 119 -2.11 -23.90 -21.01
N LEU A 120 -2.16 -22.79 -20.28
CA LEU A 120 -1.94 -22.71 -18.83
C LEU A 120 -3.18 -23.15 -18.03
N SER A 121 -3.56 -24.42 -18.14
CA SER A 121 -4.82 -24.97 -17.59
C SER A 121 -5.07 -24.74 -16.07
N LYS A 122 -4.01 -24.51 -15.28
CA LYS A 122 -4.07 -24.22 -13.84
C LYS A 122 -4.13 -22.72 -13.51
N LEU A 123 -4.09 -21.84 -14.50
CA LEU A 123 -4.08 -20.39 -14.30
C LEU A 123 -5.42 -19.93 -13.70
N GLN A 124 -5.35 -19.28 -12.56
CA GLN A 124 -6.48 -18.75 -11.78
C GLN A 124 -6.58 -17.23 -11.90
N THR A 125 -5.44 -16.54 -11.94
CA THR A 125 -5.35 -15.08 -11.98
C THR A 125 -4.46 -14.64 -13.13
N LEU A 126 -5.01 -13.81 -14.02
CA LEU A 126 -4.27 -13.13 -15.08
C LEU A 126 -4.58 -11.64 -15.04
N ASP A 127 -3.59 -10.83 -14.64
CA ASP A 127 -3.67 -9.38 -14.62
C ASP A 127 -2.59 -8.76 -15.52
N LEU A 128 -3.03 -8.27 -16.69
CA LEU A 128 -2.22 -7.54 -17.66
C LEU A 128 -2.73 -6.10 -17.83
N SER A 129 -3.49 -5.59 -16.86
CA SER A 129 -4.08 -4.26 -16.95
C SER A 129 -3.02 -3.15 -16.95
N ASP A 130 -3.39 -1.97 -17.47
CA ASP A 130 -2.56 -0.77 -17.43
C ASP A 130 -1.19 -1.02 -18.10
N ASN A 131 -1.25 -1.41 -19.38
CA ASN A 131 -0.11 -1.69 -20.25
C ASN A 131 -0.36 -1.13 -21.66
N GLN A 132 0.53 -1.41 -22.62
CA GLN A 132 0.42 -0.99 -24.02
C GLN A 132 0.08 -2.16 -24.96
N LEU A 133 -0.61 -3.19 -24.47
CA LEU A 133 -0.95 -4.37 -25.26
C LEU A 133 -1.95 -4.02 -26.37
N SER A 134 -1.83 -4.68 -27.53
CA SER A 134 -2.60 -4.38 -28.74
C SER A 134 -3.02 -5.66 -29.48
N GLY A 135 -3.93 -5.53 -30.45
CA GLY A 135 -4.49 -6.66 -31.17
C GLY A 135 -5.61 -7.38 -30.40
N SER A 136 -6.08 -8.51 -30.94
CA SER A 136 -7.23 -9.25 -30.41
C SER A 136 -6.92 -10.05 -29.16
N ILE A 137 -7.89 -10.10 -28.24
CA ILE A 137 -7.87 -11.04 -27.13
C ILE A 137 -7.99 -12.46 -27.72
N PRO A 138 -7.01 -13.36 -27.49
CA PRO A 138 -7.03 -14.70 -28.08
C PRO A 138 -8.22 -15.52 -27.58
N GLU A 139 -8.94 -16.18 -28.48
CA GLU A 139 -10.05 -17.07 -28.11
C GLU A 139 -9.61 -18.24 -27.22
N SER A 140 -8.34 -18.64 -27.32
CA SER A 140 -7.73 -19.68 -26.49
C SER A 140 -7.72 -19.36 -24.99
N LEU A 141 -7.85 -18.10 -24.58
CA LEU A 141 -8.04 -17.76 -23.16
C LEU A 141 -9.36 -18.35 -22.61
N GLY A 142 -10.34 -18.61 -23.46
CA GLY A 142 -11.57 -19.32 -23.09
C GLY A 142 -11.39 -20.81 -22.81
N GLN A 143 -10.17 -21.36 -22.93
CA GLN A 143 -9.84 -22.75 -22.57
C GLN A 143 -9.36 -22.86 -21.10
N LEU A 144 -9.15 -21.74 -20.42
CA LEU A 144 -8.60 -21.68 -19.07
C LEU A 144 -9.68 -21.96 -18.01
N ASN A 145 -10.07 -23.23 -17.87
CA ASN A 145 -11.19 -23.63 -16.99
C ASN A 145 -11.02 -23.28 -15.50
N SER A 146 -9.77 -23.10 -15.04
CA SER A 146 -9.45 -22.70 -13.67
C SER A 146 -9.43 -21.18 -13.47
N LEU A 147 -9.61 -20.39 -14.53
CA LEU A 147 -9.44 -18.94 -14.50
C LEU A 147 -10.61 -18.29 -13.74
N GLN A 148 -10.28 -17.59 -12.66
CA GLN A 148 -11.22 -16.92 -11.79
C GLN A 148 -11.21 -15.41 -11.97
N TYR A 149 -10.04 -14.85 -12.30
CA TYR A 149 -9.81 -13.41 -12.37
C TYR A 149 -9.03 -13.04 -13.63
N LEU A 150 -9.66 -12.25 -14.52
CA LEU A 150 -9.04 -11.75 -15.74
C LEU A 150 -9.15 -10.22 -15.83
N ARG A 151 -8.00 -9.55 -15.92
CA ARG A 151 -7.89 -8.10 -16.10
C ARG A 151 -7.03 -7.73 -17.28
N LEU A 152 -7.64 -7.07 -18.26
CA LEU A 152 -6.98 -6.54 -19.45
C LEU A 152 -7.32 -5.05 -19.65
N ASN A 153 -7.89 -4.37 -18.65
CA ASN A 153 -8.30 -2.97 -18.76
C ASN A 153 -7.13 -2.02 -19.03
N ASN A 154 -7.41 -0.82 -19.56
CA ASN A 154 -6.40 0.21 -19.86
C ASN A 154 -5.26 -0.34 -20.74
N ASN A 155 -5.62 -0.84 -21.91
CA ASN A 155 -4.70 -1.28 -22.96
C ASN A 155 -5.20 -0.77 -24.32
N SER A 156 -4.53 -1.15 -25.41
CA SER A 156 -4.92 -0.86 -26.79
C SER A 156 -5.47 -2.09 -27.54
N LEU A 157 -6.07 -3.05 -26.81
CA LEU A 157 -6.60 -4.29 -27.40
C LEU A 157 -7.78 -4.00 -28.33
N SER A 158 -7.88 -4.70 -29.46
CA SER A 158 -8.84 -4.40 -30.52
C SER A 158 -9.45 -5.66 -31.13
N GLY A 159 -10.55 -5.54 -31.86
CA GLY A 159 -11.25 -6.69 -32.46
C GLY A 159 -12.43 -7.19 -31.63
N ALA A 160 -13.02 -8.31 -32.06
CA ALA A 160 -14.27 -8.80 -31.50
C ALA A 160 -14.11 -9.26 -30.05
N PHE A 161 -15.16 -9.07 -29.25
CA PHE A 161 -15.24 -9.65 -27.92
C PHE A 161 -15.15 -11.19 -27.99
N PRO A 162 -14.21 -11.86 -27.27
CA PRO A 162 -14.09 -13.32 -27.31
C PRO A 162 -15.24 -13.97 -26.53
N VAL A 163 -16.26 -14.46 -27.25
CA VAL A 163 -17.44 -15.12 -26.66
C VAL A 163 -17.05 -16.33 -25.80
N SER A 164 -15.91 -16.96 -26.09
CA SER A 164 -15.37 -18.10 -25.33
C SER A 164 -15.17 -17.79 -23.84
N LEU A 165 -14.86 -16.54 -23.47
CA LEU A 165 -14.71 -16.15 -22.05
C LEU A 165 -16.04 -16.23 -21.28
N ALA A 166 -17.19 -16.17 -21.95
CA ALA A 166 -18.50 -16.24 -21.30
C ALA A 166 -18.84 -17.64 -20.80
N PHE A 167 -18.13 -18.65 -21.30
CA PHE A 167 -18.37 -20.06 -20.97
C PHE A 167 -17.35 -20.60 -19.95
N LEU A 168 -16.47 -19.76 -19.41
CA LEU A 168 -15.51 -20.18 -18.39
C LEU A 168 -16.23 -20.44 -17.05
N PRO A 169 -16.17 -21.67 -16.50
CA PRO A 169 -17.01 -22.08 -15.39
C PRO A 169 -16.65 -21.43 -14.05
N GLN A 170 -15.38 -21.04 -13.86
CA GLN A 170 -14.88 -20.45 -12.62
C GLN A 170 -14.66 -18.93 -12.70
N LEU A 171 -14.93 -18.29 -13.85
CA LEU A 171 -14.63 -16.88 -14.05
C LEU A 171 -15.58 -15.99 -13.23
N THR A 172 -15.06 -15.40 -12.16
CA THR A 172 -15.84 -14.54 -11.24
C THR A 172 -15.69 -13.06 -11.57
N PHE A 173 -14.51 -12.67 -12.07
CA PHE A 173 -14.14 -11.29 -12.34
C PHE A 173 -13.54 -11.13 -13.74
N LEU A 174 -14.16 -10.28 -14.57
CA LEU A 174 -13.67 -9.95 -15.90
C LEU A 174 -13.69 -8.43 -16.12
N ASN A 175 -12.52 -7.82 -16.36
CA ASN A 175 -12.44 -6.40 -16.71
C ASN A 175 -11.66 -6.18 -18.00
N LEU A 176 -12.36 -5.69 -19.01
CA LEU A 176 -11.87 -5.36 -20.35
C LEU A 176 -12.10 -3.87 -20.69
N SER A 177 -12.40 -3.04 -19.69
CA SER A 177 -12.66 -1.60 -19.87
C SER A 177 -11.47 -0.85 -20.47
N TYR A 178 -11.74 0.27 -21.13
CA TYR A 178 -10.72 1.16 -21.72
C TYR A 178 -9.77 0.42 -22.66
N ASN A 179 -10.34 -0.13 -23.73
CA ASN A 179 -9.67 -0.77 -24.86
C ASN A 179 -10.38 -0.35 -26.16
N ASN A 180 -10.04 -0.95 -27.29
CA ASN A 180 -10.63 -0.72 -28.61
C ASN A 180 -11.46 -1.94 -29.10
N LEU A 181 -12.10 -2.67 -28.18
CA LEU A 181 -12.90 -3.86 -28.52
C LEU A 181 -14.19 -3.49 -29.25
N ASN A 182 -14.63 -4.40 -30.12
CA ASN A 182 -15.83 -4.24 -30.94
C ASN A 182 -16.77 -5.45 -30.89
N GLY A 183 -17.96 -5.28 -31.45
CA GLY A 183 -18.96 -6.34 -31.57
C GLY A 183 -19.87 -6.47 -30.33
N PRO A 184 -20.80 -7.45 -30.36
CA PRO A 184 -21.79 -7.64 -29.32
C PRO A 184 -21.16 -8.22 -28.05
N VAL A 185 -21.59 -7.73 -26.91
CA VAL A 185 -21.16 -8.22 -25.61
C VAL A 185 -22.11 -9.32 -25.12
N PRO A 186 -21.66 -10.58 -24.98
CA PRO A 186 -22.51 -11.65 -24.47
C PRO A 186 -22.84 -11.43 -22.98
N LYS A 187 -23.90 -12.05 -22.48
CA LYS A 187 -24.20 -12.06 -21.04
C LYS A 187 -23.24 -13.02 -20.34
N PHE A 188 -22.54 -12.53 -19.32
CA PHE A 188 -21.61 -13.33 -18.53
C PHE A 188 -22.27 -13.87 -17.27
N PRO A 189 -21.99 -15.13 -16.88
CA PRO A 189 -22.45 -15.70 -15.61
C PRO A 189 -21.67 -15.15 -14.39
N GLY A 190 -20.54 -14.45 -14.60
CA GLY A 190 -19.69 -13.90 -13.54
C GLY A 190 -20.34 -12.76 -12.75
N ARG A 191 -20.00 -12.66 -11.46
CA ARG A 191 -20.55 -11.66 -10.52
C ARG A 191 -20.14 -10.23 -10.85
N THR A 192 -19.03 -10.02 -11.57
CA THR A 192 -18.54 -8.68 -11.94
C THR A 192 -17.89 -8.69 -13.32
N PHE A 193 -18.44 -7.87 -14.23
CA PHE A 193 -18.01 -7.75 -15.62
C PHE A 193 -17.99 -6.26 -16.03
N SER A 194 -16.89 -5.78 -16.60
CA SER A 194 -16.78 -4.40 -17.09
C SER A 194 -16.15 -4.32 -18.48
N VAL A 195 -16.80 -3.56 -19.36
CA VAL A 195 -16.38 -3.24 -20.73
C VAL A 195 -16.46 -1.74 -21.04
N VAL A 196 -16.65 -0.92 -20.00
CA VAL A 196 -16.80 0.55 -20.13
C VAL A 196 -15.59 1.14 -20.85
N GLY A 197 -15.78 2.18 -21.67
CA GLY A 197 -14.66 2.85 -22.35
C GLY A 197 -14.11 2.10 -23.57
N ASN A 198 -14.83 1.12 -24.10
CA ASN A 198 -14.58 0.58 -25.45
C ASN A 198 -15.50 1.26 -26.47
N PRO A 199 -14.97 2.13 -27.36
CA PRO A 199 -15.79 2.98 -28.21
C PRO A 199 -16.54 2.23 -29.33
N LEU A 200 -16.16 0.98 -29.62
CA LEU A 200 -16.69 0.19 -30.75
C LEU A 200 -17.65 -0.94 -30.31
N ILE A 201 -18.06 -0.99 -29.05
CA ILE A 201 -19.04 -1.97 -28.54
C ILE A 201 -20.46 -1.51 -28.86
N CYS A 202 -21.22 -2.34 -29.58
CA CYS A 202 -22.63 -2.09 -29.85
C CYS A 202 -23.50 -2.62 -28.68
N GLY A 203 -24.35 -1.73 -28.13
CA GLY A 203 -25.30 -2.09 -27.09
C GLY A 203 -26.38 -3.04 -27.61
N SER A 204 -26.97 -3.82 -26.70
CA SER A 204 -28.02 -4.82 -26.97
C SER A 204 -29.40 -4.22 -27.33
N LYS A 205 -29.42 -3.20 -28.19
CA LYS A 205 -30.62 -2.70 -28.88
C LYS A 205 -30.34 -2.68 -30.38
N PRO A 206 -31.12 -3.41 -31.20
CA PRO A 206 -31.01 -3.28 -32.65
C PRO A 206 -31.73 -1.99 -33.03
N ILE A 207 -30.98 -0.95 -33.37
CA ILE A 207 -31.34 0.10 -34.36
C ILE A 207 -30.03 0.82 -34.70
N ASP A 208 -29.72 0.76 -36.00
CA ASP A 208 -28.75 1.52 -36.79
C ASP A 208 -27.25 1.39 -36.48
N GLY A 209 -26.54 0.65 -37.35
CA GLY A 209 -25.10 0.83 -37.55
C GLY A 209 -24.20 -0.41 -37.39
N CYS A 210 -24.66 -1.61 -37.74
CA CYS A 210 -23.79 -2.76 -38.03
C CYS A 210 -24.34 -3.47 -39.27
N SER A 211 -24.06 -2.94 -40.46
CA SER A 211 -24.51 -3.51 -41.73
C SER A 211 -23.31 -3.96 -42.56
N GLY A 212 -23.07 -5.26 -42.55
CA GLY A 212 -22.48 -5.98 -43.66
C GLY A 212 -23.55 -6.85 -44.32
N SER A 213 -23.96 -6.42 -45.51
CA SER A 213 -24.63 -7.19 -46.57
C SER A 213 -26.15 -7.45 -46.51
N ALA A 214 -26.77 -7.04 -47.63
CA ALA A 214 -28.17 -7.07 -48.06
C ALA A 214 -28.85 -8.46 -47.99
N ILE A 215 -30.18 -8.57 -47.91
CA ILE A 215 -31.13 -8.52 -49.06
C ILE A 215 -32.56 -8.14 -48.58
N ALA A 216 -33.23 -7.28 -49.37
CA ALA A 216 -34.64 -6.84 -49.29
C ALA A 216 -35.63 -7.95 -49.78
N VAL A 217 -36.95 -7.97 -49.62
CA VAL A 217 -38.07 -7.02 -49.89
C VAL A 217 -39.40 -7.60 -49.26
N PRO A 218 -40.66 -7.11 -49.44
CA PRO A 218 -41.37 -6.28 -48.45
C PRO A 218 -42.88 -6.60 -48.16
N SER A 219 -43.51 -5.68 -47.38
CA SER A 219 -44.93 -5.21 -47.42
C SER A 219 -46.04 -6.13 -46.87
N SER A 220 -47.08 -5.68 -46.14
CA SER A 220 -47.90 -4.47 -46.29
C SER A 220 -48.86 -4.21 -45.08
N LEU A 221 -49.19 -2.92 -44.87
CA LEU A 221 -50.48 -2.26 -44.51
C LEU A 221 -51.53 -2.98 -43.60
N SER A 222 -52.26 -2.36 -42.66
CA SER A 222 -53.04 -1.09 -42.68
C SER A 222 -53.77 -0.92 -41.31
N ILE A 223 -53.85 0.28 -40.67
CA ILE A 223 -54.88 1.36 -40.70
C ILE A 223 -55.90 1.35 -39.53
N SER A 224 -55.85 2.46 -38.76
CA SER A 224 -56.93 3.22 -38.07
C SER A 224 -57.61 2.61 -36.83
N SER A 225 -58.25 3.36 -35.92
CA SER A 225 -58.56 4.80 -35.76
C SER A 225 -58.94 5.07 -34.29
N SER A 226 -59.05 6.36 -33.92
CA SER A 226 -59.03 6.94 -32.57
C SER A 226 -60.44 7.42 -32.08
N PRO A 227 -60.64 8.47 -31.24
CA PRO A 227 -61.19 8.38 -29.86
C PRO A 227 -62.40 9.32 -29.58
N GLY A 228 -62.84 9.46 -28.31
CA GLY A 228 -63.67 10.59 -27.82
C GLY A 228 -63.78 10.60 -26.29
N THR A 229 -63.33 11.61 -25.50
CA THR A 229 -63.86 12.98 -25.20
C THR A 229 -65.21 12.97 -24.43
N GLN A 230 -65.56 13.80 -23.42
CA GLN A 230 -65.00 14.94 -22.68
C GLN A 230 -65.92 15.28 -21.46
N LYS A 231 -65.38 15.86 -20.35
CA LYS A 231 -65.87 16.99 -19.48
C LYS A 231 -67.26 16.92 -18.78
N SER A 232 -67.66 17.63 -17.70
CA SER A 232 -67.12 18.58 -16.69
C SER A 232 -68.28 19.02 -15.76
N LYS A 233 -67.97 19.46 -14.52
CA LYS A 233 -68.47 20.67 -13.78
C LYS A 233 -68.87 20.46 -12.30
N LYS A 234 -68.42 21.43 -11.49
CA LYS A 234 -68.61 21.65 -10.05
C LYS A 234 -69.95 22.33 -9.76
N LEU A 235 -70.51 22.14 -8.55
CA LEU A 235 -71.08 23.22 -7.72
C LEU A 235 -71.27 22.78 -6.26
N ALA A 236 -71.17 23.73 -5.33
CA ALA A 236 -71.12 23.56 -3.87
C ALA A 236 -72.35 24.17 -3.16
N SER A 237 -72.66 23.68 -1.95
CA SER A 237 -73.19 24.41 -0.75
C SER A 237 -73.46 23.36 0.35
N ALA A 238 -72.76 23.38 1.48
CA ALA A 238 -73.00 24.17 2.71
C ALA A 238 -74.22 23.68 3.52
N LEU A 239 -73.95 22.96 4.62
CA LEU A 239 -74.56 23.03 5.98
C LEU A 239 -74.23 21.73 6.75
N GLY A 240 -73.53 21.82 7.88
CA GLY A 240 -73.31 20.64 8.75
C GLY A 240 -72.17 20.74 9.76
N VAL A 241 -71.95 21.90 10.40
CA VAL A 241 -70.79 22.16 11.29
C VAL A 241 -70.78 21.33 12.60
N THR A 242 -71.80 20.54 12.90
CA THR A 242 -71.80 19.68 14.12
C THR A 242 -71.71 18.18 13.84
N LEU A 243 -71.97 17.72 12.61
CA LEU A 243 -71.74 16.32 12.19
C LEU A 243 -70.30 16.08 11.71
N SER A 244 -69.62 17.13 11.26
CA SER A 244 -68.23 17.03 10.79
C SER A 244 -67.24 16.70 11.90
N PHE A 245 -67.46 17.15 13.15
CA PHE A 245 -66.50 16.90 14.23
C PHE A 245 -66.53 15.44 14.70
N VAL A 246 -67.72 14.84 14.80
CA VAL A 246 -67.89 13.42 15.15
C VAL A 246 -67.37 12.52 14.01
N PHE A 247 -67.62 12.90 12.76
CA PHE A 247 -67.09 12.16 11.61
C PHE A 247 -65.55 12.27 11.50
N ILE A 248 -64.98 13.44 11.83
CA ILE A 248 -63.52 13.62 11.91
C ILE A 248 -62.92 12.84 13.08
N ILE A 249 -63.61 12.71 14.22
CA ILE A 249 -63.17 11.87 15.34
C ILE A 249 -63.27 10.39 14.99
N ILE A 250 -64.33 9.94 14.32
CA ILE A 250 -64.47 8.55 13.87
C ILE A 250 -63.44 8.23 12.78
N ILE A 251 -63.17 9.17 11.87
CA ILE A 251 -62.09 9.04 10.88
C ILE A 251 -60.73 9.09 11.58
N SER A 252 -60.50 9.93 12.58
CA SER A 252 -59.21 10.02 13.26
C SER A 252 -58.97 8.77 14.13
N LEU A 253 -59.99 8.25 14.80
CA LEU A 253 -59.96 6.97 15.51
C LEU A 253 -59.84 5.80 14.54
N GLY A 254 -60.49 5.85 13.38
CA GLY A 254 -60.33 4.87 12.30
C GLY A 254 -58.94 4.93 11.65
N ILE A 255 -58.34 6.11 11.53
CA ILE A 255 -56.95 6.33 11.10
C ILE A 255 -55.98 5.86 12.18
N LEU A 256 -56.26 6.08 13.46
CA LEU A 256 -55.43 5.60 14.58
C LEU A 256 -55.53 4.09 14.76
N TYR A 257 -56.72 3.52 14.57
CA TYR A 257 -56.98 2.08 14.59
C TYR A 257 -56.34 1.42 13.37
N SER A 258 -56.51 1.98 12.17
CA SER A 258 -55.82 1.49 10.96
C SER A 258 -54.31 1.76 10.99
N ARG A 259 -53.82 2.80 11.68
CA ARG A 259 -52.38 3.01 11.96
C ARG A 259 -51.85 2.00 12.97
N ARG A 260 -52.57 1.69 14.05
CA ARG A 260 -52.23 0.61 14.99
C ARG A 260 -52.29 -0.76 14.33
N GLN A 261 -53.26 -0.99 13.44
CA GLN A 261 -53.43 -2.26 12.74
C GLN A 261 -52.45 -2.39 11.56
N ARG A 262 -52.10 -1.30 10.86
CA ARG A 262 -50.94 -1.26 9.93
C ARG A 262 -49.64 -1.45 10.68
N HIS A 263 -49.47 -0.84 11.86
CA HIS A 263 -48.28 -1.02 12.68
C HIS A 263 -48.16 -2.47 13.16
N SER A 264 -49.25 -3.10 13.62
CA SER A 264 -49.25 -4.52 14.02
C SER A 264 -48.99 -5.46 12.84
N ARG A 265 -49.61 -5.24 11.66
CA ARG A 265 -49.32 -6.01 10.43
C ARG A 265 -47.92 -5.72 9.86
N PHE A 266 -47.38 -4.51 10.09
CA PHE A 266 -46.01 -4.13 9.74
C PHE A 266 -44.99 -4.78 10.68
N MET A 267 -45.26 -4.90 11.98
CA MET A 267 -44.44 -5.68 12.92
C MET A 267 -44.45 -7.17 12.56
N GLN A 268 -45.58 -7.69 12.08
CA GLN A 268 -45.66 -9.07 11.58
C GLN A 268 -44.92 -9.26 10.24
N LYS A 269 -44.84 -8.22 9.39
CA LYS A 269 -44.02 -8.22 8.16
C LYS A 269 -42.52 -7.99 8.42
N ILE A 270 -42.15 -7.19 9.42
CA ILE A 270 -40.75 -7.02 9.85
C ILE A 270 -40.17 -8.33 10.38
N ASN A 271 -40.99 -9.16 11.03
CA ASN A 271 -40.59 -10.49 11.50
C ASN A 271 -40.72 -11.60 10.43
N ALA A 272 -41.33 -11.32 9.27
CA ALA A 272 -41.61 -12.33 8.23
C ALA A 272 -40.62 -12.32 7.06
N ASP A 273 -39.80 -11.29 6.89
CA ASP A 273 -38.68 -11.31 5.93
C ASP A 273 -37.37 -11.65 6.66
N LYS A 274 -37.27 -12.90 7.13
CA LYS A 274 -35.96 -13.56 7.26
C LYS A 274 -35.70 -14.26 5.93
N PRO A 275 -34.72 -13.82 5.12
CA PRO A 275 -34.16 -14.70 4.11
C PRO A 275 -33.39 -15.81 4.80
N GLU A 276 -33.67 -17.06 4.42
CA GLU A 276 -32.89 -18.24 4.78
C GLU A 276 -31.44 -18.09 4.28
N GLU A 277 -30.58 -17.91 5.28
CA GLU A 277 -29.19 -18.31 5.45
C GLU A 277 -28.44 -18.98 4.28
N GLY A 278 -27.35 -18.31 3.87
CA GLY A 278 -26.04 -18.96 3.77
C GLY A 278 -25.17 -18.48 4.94
N GLN A 279 -25.36 -19.07 6.12
CA GLN A 279 -24.67 -18.65 7.35
C GLN A 279 -23.23 -19.18 7.40
N LEU A 280 -22.24 -18.28 7.29
CA LEU A 280 -21.04 -18.40 8.10
C LEU A 280 -21.36 -17.82 9.48
N GLY A 281 -21.15 -18.60 10.54
CA GLY A 281 -21.45 -18.20 11.93
C GLY A 281 -20.57 -17.04 12.42
N LEU A 282 -20.96 -15.80 12.13
CA LEU A 282 -20.30 -14.58 12.59
C LEU A 282 -20.90 -14.08 13.93
N GLY A 283 -20.79 -14.88 14.99
CA GLY A 283 -21.09 -14.48 16.37
C GLY A 283 -22.47 -13.83 16.62
N ASN A 284 -22.57 -13.04 17.70
CA ASN A 284 -23.80 -12.33 18.15
C ASN A 284 -24.08 -11.01 17.39
N LEU A 285 -23.54 -10.81 16.18
CA LEU A 285 -23.69 -9.56 15.43
C LEU A 285 -25.13 -9.37 14.96
N ARG A 286 -25.70 -8.18 15.19
CA ARG A 286 -27.06 -7.85 14.75
C ARG A 286 -27.09 -7.47 13.28
N SER A 287 -27.91 -8.16 12.48
CA SER A 287 -28.25 -7.69 11.13
C SER A 287 -29.34 -6.62 11.22
N PHE A 288 -29.03 -5.42 10.72
CA PHE A 288 -29.93 -4.27 10.67
C PHE A 288 -30.53 -4.15 9.27
N THR A 289 -31.79 -3.73 9.19
CA THR A 289 -32.37 -3.36 7.89
C THR A 289 -31.93 -1.95 7.48
N PHE A 290 -31.79 -1.72 6.17
CA PHE A 290 -31.43 -0.38 5.67
C PHE A 290 -32.41 0.70 6.16
N LYS A 291 -33.71 0.38 6.16
CA LYS A 291 -34.77 1.29 6.62
C LYS A 291 -34.64 1.66 8.10
N GLU A 292 -34.23 0.71 8.93
CA GLU A 292 -33.99 0.98 10.36
C GLU A 292 -32.86 2.00 10.54
N LEU A 293 -31.73 1.79 9.87
CA LEU A 293 -30.58 2.71 9.95
C LEU A 293 -30.86 4.06 9.28
N GLN A 294 -31.66 4.06 8.21
CA GLN A 294 -32.12 5.28 7.56
C GLN A 294 -32.98 6.12 8.51
N ILE A 295 -33.87 5.50 9.29
CA ILE A 295 -34.66 6.22 10.31
C ILE A 295 -33.74 6.70 11.45
N ALA A 296 -32.88 5.82 11.95
CA ALA A 296 -31.99 6.13 13.07
C ALA A 296 -31.04 7.30 12.78
N THR A 297 -30.61 7.46 11.54
CA THR A 297 -29.69 8.52 11.08
C THR A 297 -30.39 9.75 10.50
N ASP A 298 -31.72 9.82 10.59
CA ASP A 298 -32.53 10.88 9.97
C ASP A 298 -32.24 11.00 8.46
N ASN A 299 -32.46 9.91 7.74
CA ASN A 299 -32.24 9.75 6.32
C ASN A 299 -30.80 10.08 5.87
N PHE A 300 -29.80 9.67 6.68
CA PHE A 300 -28.39 9.98 6.45
C PHE A 300 -28.13 11.49 6.25
N SER A 301 -28.81 12.31 7.06
CA SER A 301 -28.68 13.77 6.99
C SER A 301 -27.24 14.23 7.24
N SER A 302 -26.81 15.25 6.50
CA SER A 302 -25.48 15.84 6.65
C SER A 302 -25.23 16.42 8.04
N ARG A 303 -26.29 16.80 8.77
CA ARG A 303 -26.22 17.25 10.17
C ARG A 303 -25.74 16.19 11.15
N ASN A 304 -25.86 14.92 10.78
CA ASN A 304 -25.46 13.78 11.59
C ASN A 304 -24.08 13.25 11.19
N ILE A 305 -23.36 13.86 10.24
CA ILE A 305 -22.04 13.39 9.85
C ILE A 305 -21.04 13.62 11.00
N LEU A 306 -20.44 12.54 11.48
CA LEU A 306 -19.36 12.53 12.46
C LEU A 306 -17.99 12.59 11.78
N GLY A 307 -17.89 12.04 10.56
CA GLY A 307 -16.67 12.06 9.77
C GLY A 307 -16.93 11.64 8.33
N SER A 308 -16.12 12.17 7.40
CA SER A 308 -16.16 11.86 5.97
C SER A 308 -14.74 11.54 5.50
N GLY A 309 -14.56 10.43 4.78
CA GLY A 309 -13.25 10.02 4.27
C GLY A 309 -13.35 9.19 2.98
N GLY A 310 -12.21 8.70 2.50
CA GLY A 310 -12.13 7.89 1.27
C GLY A 310 -12.89 6.57 1.34
N PHE A 311 -13.29 6.15 2.55
CA PHE A 311 -13.99 4.90 2.82
C PHE A 311 -15.50 5.08 3.03
N GLY A 312 -16.01 6.31 2.98
CA GLY A 312 -17.42 6.60 3.24
C GLY A 312 -17.65 7.65 4.32
N ASN A 313 -18.92 7.81 4.66
CA ASN A 313 -19.38 8.74 5.68
C ASN A 313 -19.83 7.98 6.93
N VAL A 314 -19.48 8.52 8.09
CA VAL A 314 -19.93 8.03 9.39
C VAL A 314 -21.00 8.96 9.92
N TYR A 315 -22.17 8.42 10.23
CA TYR A 315 -23.33 9.17 10.72
C TYR A 315 -23.62 8.82 12.18
N ARG A 316 -24.00 9.81 12.96
CA ARG A 316 -24.63 9.63 14.27
C ARG A 316 -26.05 9.11 14.06
N GLY A 317 -26.40 8.04 14.75
CA GLY A 317 -27.74 7.47 14.75
C GLY A 317 -28.27 7.25 16.16
N ILE A 318 -29.59 7.24 16.30
CA ILE A 318 -30.30 6.83 17.52
C ILE A 318 -31.24 5.69 17.14
N LEU A 319 -30.98 4.50 17.67
CA LEU A 319 -31.85 3.33 17.45
C LEU A 319 -33.19 3.51 18.17
N ILE A 320 -34.17 2.66 17.84
CA ILE A 320 -35.55 2.74 18.37
C ILE A 320 -35.59 2.61 19.90
N ASP A 321 -34.65 1.85 20.47
CA ASP A 321 -34.49 1.67 21.92
C ASP A 321 -33.77 2.84 22.61
N GLY A 322 -33.38 3.88 21.87
CA GLY A 322 -32.65 5.05 22.37
C GLY A 322 -31.12 4.89 22.33
N THR A 323 -30.60 3.73 21.90
CA THR A 323 -29.15 3.49 21.84
C THR A 323 -28.50 4.40 20.80
N MET A 324 -27.48 5.15 21.21
CA MET A 324 -26.67 5.94 20.29
C MET A 324 -25.65 5.07 19.56
N VAL A 325 -25.60 5.21 18.23
CA VAL A 325 -24.70 4.43 17.36
C VAL A 325 -23.98 5.33 16.37
N ALA A 326 -22.83 4.87 15.90
CA ALA A 326 -22.15 5.41 14.74
C ALA A 326 -22.35 4.45 13.56
N VAL A 327 -22.98 4.95 12.48
CA VAL A 327 -23.29 4.18 11.28
C VAL A 327 -22.33 4.59 10.18
N LYS A 328 -21.37 3.73 9.86
CA LYS A 328 -20.43 3.92 8.75
C LYS A 328 -21.06 3.38 7.48
N ARG A 329 -21.45 4.28 6.57
CA ARG A 329 -21.96 3.94 5.23
C ARG A 329 -20.80 3.98 4.26
N LEU A 330 -20.41 2.82 3.75
CA LEU A 330 -19.26 2.69 2.86
C LEU A 330 -19.64 3.19 1.47
N ASN A 331 -18.75 3.98 0.86
CA ASN A 331 -18.97 4.53 -0.47
C ASN A 331 -18.64 3.48 -1.54
N ASP A 332 -19.61 3.15 -2.40
CA ASP A 332 -19.40 2.19 -3.49
C ASP A 332 -18.92 2.85 -4.81
N VAL A 333 -18.13 3.92 -4.69
CA VAL A 333 -17.71 4.72 -5.86
C VAL A 333 -16.86 3.90 -6.84
N ASN A 334 -16.29 2.75 -6.43
CA ASN A 334 -15.44 1.87 -7.25
C ASN A 334 -15.63 0.34 -7.01
N GLY A 335 -16.71 -0.14 -6.38
CA GLY A 335 -17.09 -1.57 -6.33
C GLY A 335 -16.24 -2.51 -5.44
N LYS A 336 -14.91 -2.38 -5.45
CA LYS A 336 -13.99 -3.36 -4.81
C LYS A 336 -13.48 -2.95 -3.44
N SER A 337 -13.20 -1.66 -3.23
CA SER A 337 -12.57 -1.19 -1.99
C SER A 337 -13.53 -1.24 -0.82
N GLY A 338 -14.76 -0.75 -1.01
CA GLY A 338 -15.81 -0.75 0.02
C GLY A 338 -16.20 -2.16 0.44
N GLU A 339 -16.35 -3.09 -0.51
CA GLU A 339 -16.69 -4.49 -0.19
C GLU A 339 -15.56 -5.20 0.55
N SER A 340 -14.30 -5.03 0.12
CA SER A 340 -13.16 -5.64 0.82
C SER A 340 -13.02 -5.14 2.25
N GLN A 341 -13.29 -3.85 2.48
CA GLN A 341 -13.30 -3.25 3.81
C GLN A 341 -14.50 -3.72 4.63
N PHE A 342 -15.68 -3.83 4.02
CA PHE A 342 -16.86 -4.36 4.66
C PHE A 342 -16.62 -5.78 5.16
N GLN A 343 -16.16 -6.67 4.28
CA GLN A 343 -15.90 -8.06 4.62
C GLN A 343 -14.80 -8.18 5.67
N MET A 344 -13.74 -7.38 5.57
CA MET A 344 -12.66 -7.36 6.53
C MET A 344 -13.12 -6.89 7.92
N GLU A 345 -13.81 -5.74 8.02
CA GLU A 345 -14.32 -5.25 9.30
C GLU A 345 -15.35 -6.24 9.89
N LEU A 346 -16.15 -6.91 9.04
CA LEU A 346 -17.14 -7.90 9.45
C LEU A 346 -16.49 -9.21 9.96
N GLU A 347 -15.51 -9.77 9.24
CA GLU A 347 -14.83 -11.02 9.62
C GLU A 347 -13.82 -10.82 10.77
N LEU A 348 -13.07 -9.72 10.77
CA LEU A 348 -11.89 -9.54 11.64
C LEU A 348 -12.24 -8.88 12.99
N ILE A 349 -13.11 -7.86 13.01
CA ILE A 349 -13.53 -7.20 14.27
C ILE A 349 -14.54 -8.06 15.04
N SER A 350 -15.29 -8.93 14.35
CA SER A 350 -16.22 -9.84 15.04
C SER A 350 -15.49 -10.83 15.97
N LEU A 351 -14.22 -11.13 15.66
CA LEU A 351 -13.39 -12.06 16.41
C LEU A 351 -12.47 -11.37 17.43
N ALA A 352 -12.03 -10.13 17.14
CA ALA A 352 -11.14 -9.37 18.03
C ALA A 352 -11.94 -8.59 19.09
N ILE A 353 -11.94 -9.08 20.35
CA ILE A 353 -12.69 -8.48 21.45
C ILE A 353 -11.73 -7.98 22.53
N HIS A 354 -11.61 -6.67 22.65
CA HIS A 354 -10.80 -6.03 23.68
C HIS A 354 -11.36 -4.64 24.02
N ARG A 355 -11.24 -4.21 25.28
CA ARG A 355 -11.80 -2.92 25.76
C ARG A 355 -11.27 -1.69 25.01
N ASN A 356 -10.04 -1.77 24.50
CA ASN A 356 -9.39 -0.69 23.76
C ASN A 356 -9.48 -0.88 22.23
N LEU A 357 -10.37 -1.74 21.75
CA LEU A 357 -10.65 -1.93 20.32
C LEU A 357 -12.13 -1.67 20.03
N LEU A 358 -12.41 -1.03 18.90
CA LEU A 358 -13.77 -0.67 18.51
C LEU A 358 -14.54 -1.91 18.10
N ARG A 359 -15.48 -2.34 18.93
CA ARG A 359 -16.31 -3.51 18.67
C ARG A 359 -17.43 -3.20 17.68
N LEU A 360 -17.58 -4.03 16.66
CA LEU A 360 -18.72 -3.99 15.74
C LEU A 360 -19.98 -4.51 16.48
N ILE A 361 -21.08 -3.76 16.41
CA ILE A 361 -22.38 -4.16 17.00
C ILE A 361 -23.23 -4.91 15.97
N GLY A 362 -23.12 -4.50 14.72
CA GLY A 362 -23.87 -5.11 13.64
C GLY A 362 -23.60 -4.47 12.30
N TYR A 363 -24.36 -4.90 11.30
CA TYR A 363 -24.14 -4.52 9.92
C TYR A 363 -25.48 -4.46 9.16
N CYS A 364 -25.46 -3.80 8.00
CA CYS A 364 -26.52 -3.88 7.00
C CYS A 364 -25.85 -4.09 5.65
N ALA A 365 -26.22 -5.18 4.97
CA ALA A 365 -25.78 -5.47 3.60
C ALA A 365 -27.01 -5.67 2.71
N THR A 366 -27.14 -4.84 1.67
CA THR A 366 -28.17 -4.99 0.62
C THR A 366 -27.49 -5.17 -0.74
N SER A 367 -28.22 -5.13 -1.86
CA SER A 367 -27.59 -5.13 -3.20
C SER A 367 -26.61 -3.97 -3.38
N ASP A 368 -26.96 -2.79 -2.89
CA ASP A 368 -26.28 -1.52 -3.23
C ASP A 368 -25.66 -0.82 -2.00
N GLU A 369 -25.91 -1.33 -0.80
CA GLU A 369 -25.49 -0.67 0.43
C GLU A 369 -24.68 -1.61 1.32
N ARG A 370 -23.62 -1.04 1.90
CA ARG A 370 -22.79 -1.66 2.94
C ARG A 370 -22.66 -0.68 4.09
N LEU A 371 -23.24 -1.06 5.23
CA LEU A 371 -23.19 -0.26 6.45
C LEU A 371 -22.68 -1.09 7.62
N LEU A 372 -21.85 -0.46 8.43
CA LEU A 372 -21.32 -1.02 9.67
C LEU A 372 -21.81 -0.16 10.84
N VAL A 373 -22.23 -0.81 11.92
CA VAL A 373 -22.83 -0.17 13.09
C VAL A 373 -21.92 -0.36 14.29
N TYR A 374 -21.46 0.77 14.83
CA TYR A 374 -20.53 0.86 15.95
C TYR A 374 -21.17 1.56 17.15
N PRO A 375 -20.66 1.33 18.37
CA PRO A 375 -21.03 2.16 19.51
C PRO A 375 -20.63 3.61 19.24
N TYR A 376 -21.49 4.55 19.62
CA TYR A 376 -21.17 5.97 19.52
C TYR A 376 -20.10 6.35 20.54
N MET A 377 -19.04 7.01 20.07
CA MET A 377 -17.94 7.52 20.88
C MET A 377 -18.15 9.01 21.12
N SER A 378 -18.61 9.38 22.32
CA SER A 378 -19.09 10.72 22.65
C SER A 378 -18.01 11.80 22.58
N ASN A 379 -16.75 11.45 22.88
CA ASN A 379 -15.60 12.37 22.82
C ASN A 379 -14.90 12.35 21.44
N GLY A 380 -15.47 11.65 20.46
CA GLY A 380 -14.98 11.64 19.07
C GLY A 380 -13.60 10.99 18.93
N SER A 381 -12.83 11.45 17.95
CA SER A 381 -11.45 10.98 17.71
C SER A 381 -10.42 11.77 18.54
N VAL A 382 -9.27 11.17 18.84
CA VAL A 382 -8.15 11.89 19.45
C VAL A 382 -7.74 13.09 18.59
N ALA A 383 -7.72 12.93 17.26
CA ALA A 383 -7.36 14.02 16.35
C ALA A 383 -8.33 15.23 16.39
N SER A 384 -9.63 15.00 16.57
CA SER A 384 -10.60 16.09 16.78
C SER A 384 -10.44 16.69 18.17
N ARG A 385 -10.32 15.83 19.19
CA ARG A 385 -10.28 16.25 20.58
C ARG A 385 -9.02 17.05 20.95
N LEU A 386 -7.88 16.79 20.29
CA LEU A 386 -6.65 17.59 20.42
C LEU A 386 -6.80 19.04 19.95
N ARG A 387 -7.81 19.35 19.12
CA ARG A 387 -8.08 20.72 18.61
C ARG A 387 -9.15 21.46 19.43
N GLU A 388 -9.92 20.72 20.22
CA GLU A 388 -11.06 21.26 20.97
C GLU A 388 -10.63 21.84 22.32
N LYS A 389 -11.43 22.81 22.81
CA LYS A 389 -11.26 23.41 24.13
C LYS A 389 -12.33 22.89 25.09
N PRO A 390 -12.01 22.63 26.37
CA PRO A 390 -10.66 22.72 26.97
C PRO A 390 -9.71 21.64 26.43
N PRO A 391 -8.39 21.88 26.38
CA PRO A 391 -7.43 20.90 25.87
C PRO A 391 -7.43 19.63 26.73
N LEU A 392 -7.09 18.48 26.13
CA LEU A 392 -6.84 17.26 26.89
C LEU A 392 -5.65 17.47 27.81
N ASP A 393 -5.86 17.25 29.12
CA ASP A 393 -4.78 17.30 30.10
C ASP A 393 -3.75 16.19 29.84
N TRP A 394 -2.55 16.38 30.40
CA TRP A 394 -1.43 15.48 30.17
C TRP A 394 -1.68 14.04 30.64
N ASN A 395 -2.33 13.86 31.79
CA ASN A 395 -2.62 12.52 32.32
C ASN A 395 -3.60 11.77 31.41
N THR A 396 -4.59 12.47 30.86
CA THR A 396 -5.53 11.92 29.89
C THR A 396 -4.82 11.53 28.60
N ARG A 397 -3.89 12.36 28.08
CA ARG A 397 -3.05 11.97 26.91
C ARG A 397 -2.22 10.72 27.18
N LYS A 398 -1.64 10.58 28.38
CA LYS A 398 -0.89 9.39 28.80
C LYS A 398 -1.79 8.15 28.89
N ARG A 399 -3.00 8.27 29.45
CA ARG A 399 -3.99 7.18 29.47
C ARG A 399 -4.38 6.74 28.06
N ILE A 400 -4.61 7.69 27.16
CA ILE A 400 -4.90 7.42 25.75
C ILE A 400 -3.77 6.63 25.09
N ALA A 401 -2.52 7.05 25.27
CA ALA A 401 -1.34 6.35 24.75
C ALA A 401 -1.28 4.90 25.26
N ILE A 402 -1.47 4.68 26.56
CA ILE A 402 -1.46 3.34 27.17
C ILE A 402 -2.64 2.49 26.65
N GLY A 403 -3.85 3.05 26.57
CA GLY A 403 -5.02 2.35 26.07
C GLY A 403 -4.86 1.90 24.61
N ALA A 404 -4.40 2.81 23.74
CA ALA A 404 -4.10 2.48 22.35
C ALA A 404 -3.00 1.41 22.23
N ALA A 405 -1.93 1.51 23.05
CA ALA A 405 -0.86 0.53 23.06
C ALA A 405 -1.36 -0.87 23.49
N ARG A 406 -2.24 -0.94 24.49
CA ARG A 406 -2.87 -2.20 24.93
C ARG A 406 -3.77 -2.81 23.84
N GLY A 407 -4.48 -1.97 23.09
CA GLY A 407 -5.25 -2.42 21.92
C GLY A 407 -4.37 -3.07 20.86
N LEU A 408 -3.27 -2.42 20.47
CA LEU A 408 -2.32 -2.97 19.49
C LEU A 408 -1.58 -4.21 20.00
N LEU A 409 -1.20 -4.23 21.27
CA LEU A 409 -0.63 -5.42 21.92
C LEU A 409 -1.55 -6.64 21.76
N TYR A 410 -2.86 -6.47 22.02
CA TYR A 410 -3.83 -7.53 21.84
C TYR A 410 -3.84 -8.05 20.39
N LEU A 411 -3.88 -7.15 19.41
CA LEU A 411 -3.90 -7.51 17.99
C LEU A 411 -2.63 -8.26 17.53
N HIS A 412 -1.46 -7.85 18.01
CA HIS A 412 -0.17 -8.38 17.55
C HIS A 412 0.27 -9.66 18.26
N GLU A 413 -0.05 -9.78 19.55
CA GLU A 413 0.54 -10.80 20.40
C GLU A 413 -0.49 -11.76 21.02
N GLN A 414 -1.79 -11.42 21.00
CA GLN A 414 -2.85 -12.21 21.66
C GLN A 414 -3.91 -12.73 20.68
N CYS A 415 -4.08 -12.12 19.52
CA CYS A 415 -4.89 -12.67 18.42
C CYS A 415 -4.12 -13.74 17.65
N ASN A 416 -4.81 -14.81 17.22
CA ASN A 416 -4.27 -15.82 16.32
C ASN A 416 -5.24 -16.06 15.15
N PRO A 417 -4.86 -15.76 13.89
CA PRO A 417 -3.59 -15.16 13.47
C PRO A 417 -3.42 -13.71 13.96
N LYS A 418 -2.19 -13.19 13.93
CA LYS A 418 -1.88 -11.79 14.28
C LYS A 418 -2.68 -10.86 13.37
N ILE A 419 -3.08 -9.71 13.90
CA ILE A 419 -3.79 -8.68 13.16
C ILE A 419 -2.90 -7.45 13.03
N ILE A 420 -2.57 -7.05 11.80
CA ILE A 420 -1.85 -5.81 11.51
C ILE A 420 -2.88 -4.74 11.14
N HIS A 421 -2.95 -3.64 11.90
CA HIS A 421 -3.95 -2.58 11.75
C HIS A 421 -3.72 -1.71 10.50
N ARG A 422 -2.46 -1.38 10.19
CA ARG A 422 -1.98 -0.64 9.01
C ARG A 422 -2.36 0.84 8.90
N ASP A 423 -3.27 1.34 9.74
CA ASP A 423 -3.64 2.77 9.75
C ASP A 423 -3.71 3.36 11.17
N VAL A 424 -2.67 3.12 11.99
CA VAL A 424 -2.57 3.66 13.34
C VAL A 424 -2.27 5.15 13.31
N LYS A 425 -3.20 5.99 13.77
CA LYS A 425 -3.10 7.46 13.81
C LYS A 425 -4.12 8.08 14.77
N ALA A 426 -3.93 9.34 15.16
CA ALA A 426 -4.86 10.01 16.10
C ALA A 426 -6.32 10.08 15.61
N ALA A 427 -6.56 10.07 14.29
CA ALA A 427 -7.93 10.08 13.74
C ALA A 427 -8.66 8.73 13.90
N ASN A 428 -7.92 7.63 14.06
CA ASN A 428 -8.46 6.27 14.17
C ASN A 428 -8.47 5.77 15.62
N VAL A 429 -8.03 6.58 16.59
CA VAL A 429 -8.23 6.32 18.01
C VAL A 429 -9.41 7.16 18.47
N LEU A 430 -10.48 6.49 18.89
CA LEU A 430 -11.70 7.11 19.39
C LEU A 430 -11.71 7.16 20.92
N LEU A 431 -12.54 8.03 21.48
CA LEU A 431 -12.67 8.27 22.91
C LEU A 431 -14.11 8.05 23.36
N ASP A 432 -14.29 7.14 24.33
CA ASP A 432 -15.57 6.90 24.97
C ASP A 432 -15.94 8.00 25.97
N ASP A 433 -17.02 7.81 26.74
CA ASP A 433 -17.52 8.76 27.74
C ASP A 433 -16.49 9.14 28.82
N TYR A 434 -15.52 8.26 29.08
CA TYR A 434 -14.48 8.43 30.11
C TYR A 434 -13.14 8.90 29.53
N CYS A 435 -13.11 9.24 28.23
CA CYS A 435 -11.87 9.51 27.48
C CYS A 435 -10.89 8.33 27.48
N GLU A 436 -11.39 7.10 27.53
CA GLU A 436 -10.58 5.91 27.31
C GLU A 436 -10.38 5.68 25.80
N ALA A 437 -9.17 5.27 25.43
CA ALA A 437 -8.81 5.07 24.03
C ALA A 437 -9.37 3.76 23.47
N VAL A 438 -10.01 3.86 22.32
CA VAL A 438 -10.55 2.75 21.55
C VAL A 438 -10.03 2.83 20.12
N VAL A 439 -9.16 1.90 19.73
CA VAL A 439 -8.61 1.82 18.37
C VAL A 439 -9.68 1.32 17.41
N GLY A 440 -9.93 2.05 16.33
CA GLY A 440 -10.93 1.71 15.32
C GLY A 440 -10.43 1.89 13.89
N ASP A 441 -11.33 1.67 12.93
CA ASP A 441 -11.07 1.70 11.48
C ASP A 441 -10.09 0.62 10.99
N PHE A 442 -10.55 -0.64 11.03
CA PHE A 442 -9.80 -1.81 10.58
C PHE A 442 -9.94 -2.09 9.09
N GLY A 443 -10.44 -1.13 8.29
CA GLY A 443 -10.69 -1.36 6.87
C GLY A 443 -9.45 -1.64 6.02
N LEU A 444 -8.26 -1.40 6.58
CA LEU A 444 -6.97 -1.72 5.96
C LEU A 444 -6.24 -2.88 6.65
N ALA A 445 -6.84 -3.48 7.68
CA ALA A 445 -6.18 -4.48 8.50
C ALA A 445 -5.77 -5.73 7.69
N LYS A 446 -4.83 -6.51 8.20
CA LYS A 446 -4.45 -7.79 7.59
C LYS A 446 -4.13 -8.85 8.63
N LEU A 447 -4.48 -10.09 8.30
CA LEU A 447 -4.08 -11.26 9.06
C LEU A 447 -2.66 -11.65 8.67
N LEU A 448 -1.87 -12.04 9.65
CA LEU A 448 -0.50 -12.51 9.52
C LEU A 448 -0.30 -13.71 10.44
N ASP A 449 0.18 -14.84 9.93
CA ASP A 449 0.49 -15.99 10.77
C ASP A 449 1.58 -15.64 11.79
N HIS A 450 1.59 -16.29 12.95
CA HIS A 450 2.68 -16.11 13.90
C HIS A 450 4.03 -16.57 13.37
N ALA A 451 4.05 -17.56 12.47
CA ALA A 451 5.24 -18.07 11.81
C ALA A 451 5.84 -17.07 10.80
N ASP A 452 5.00 -16.22 10.21
CA ASP A 452 5.42 -15.27 9.19
C ASP A 452 6.01 -14.00 9.81
N SER A 453 7.04 -13.46 9.14
CA SER A 453 7.69 -12.19 9.55
C SER A 453 6.98 -10.96 8.99
N HIS A 454 6.26 -11.11 7.88
CA HIS A 454 5.58 -10.03 7.18
C HIS A 454 4.50 -10.56 6.25
N VAL A 455 3.58 -9.67 5.87
CA VAL A 455 2.58 -9.89 4.81
C VAL A 455 2.87 -8.92 3.66
N THR A 456 3.08 -9.44 2.46
CA THR A 456 3.24 -8.62 1.25
C THR A 456 1.86 -8.12 0.82
N THR A 457 1.67 -6.81 0.81
CA THR A 457 0.38 -6.20 0.48
C THR A 457 0.55 -4.78 -0.05
N ALA A 458 -0.34 -4.37 -0.96
CA ALA A 458 -0.30 -3.02 -1.54
C ALA A 458 -0.18 -1.95 -0.46
N VAL A 459 0.74 -1.00 -0.64
CA VAL A 459 0.99 0.06 0.34
C VAL A 459 -0.25 0.94 0.48
N ARG A 460 -0.83 0.92 1.68
CA ARG A 460 -2.02 1.71 2.05
C ARG A 460 -1.82 2.24 3.47
N GLY A 461 -2.41 3.39 3.75
CA GLY A 461 -2.32 4.06 5.04
C GLY A 461 -2.23 5.58 4.87
N THR A 462 -2.04 6.28 5.98
CA THR A 462 -1.95 7.74 5.99
C THR A 462 -0.51 8.22 5.83
N VAL A 463 -0.26 9.08 4.84
CA VAL A 463 1.08 9.67 4.61
C VAL A 463 1.59 10.36 5.89
N GLY A 464 2.80 10.02 6.32
CA GLY A 464 3.41 10.48 7.57
C GLY A 464 3.36 9.44 8.71
N HIS A 465 2.47 8.45 8.63
CA HIS A 465 2.35 7.35 9.60
C HIS A 465 2.84 6.00 9.05
N ILE A 466 3.13 5.92 7.75
CA ILE A 466 3.61 4.70 7.08
C ILE A 466 5.11 4.51 7.34
N ALA A 467 5.50 3.31 7.75
CA ALA A 467 6.89 2.94 7.99
C ALA A 467 7.73 2.91 6.70
N PRO A 468 9.03 3.26 6.75
CA PRO A 468 9.89 3.38 5.57
C PRO A 468 10.10 2.05 4.82
N GLU A 469 10.26 0.94 5.52
CA GLU A 469 10.39 -0.39 4.92
C GLU A 469 9.12 -0.81 4.19
N TYR A 470 7.96 -0.38 4.68
CA TYR A 470 6.70 -0.73 4.05
C TYR A 470 6.51 0.05 2.75
N LEU A 471 6.93 1.32 2.72
CA LEU A 471 6.97 2.14 1.51
C LEU A 471 7.92 1.56 0.44
N SER A 472 9.07 1.03 0.85
CA SER A 472 10.09 0.56 -0.09
C SER A 472 9.88 -0.88 -0.57
N THR A 473 9.32 -1.76 0.27
CA THR A 473 9.21 -3.21 -0.03
C THR A 473 7.78 -3.70 -0.25
N GLY A 474 6.77 -2.94 0.19
CA GLY A 474 5.38 -3.42 0.23
C GLY A 474 5.11 -4.51 1.27
N GLN A 475 6.07 -4.78 2.17
CA GLN A 475 5.93 -5.75 3.25
C GLN A 475 5.42 -5.06 4.52
N SER A 476 4.27 -5.50 5.03
CA SER A 476 3.68 -5.02 6.29
C SER A 476 3.88 -6.04 7.40
N SER A 477 4.09 -5.60 8.64
CA SER A 477 4.24 -6.47 9.81
C SER A 477 3.75 -5.74 11.06
N GLU A 478 3.81 -6.37 12.24
CA GLU A 478 3.48 -5.68 13.49
C GLU A 478 4.37 -4.46 13.74
N LYS A 479 5.59 -4.45 13.16
CA LYS A 479 6.53 -3.33 13.29
C LYS A 479 6.12 -2.09 12.49
N THR A 480 5.27 -2.23 11.47
CA THR A 480 4.75 -1.07 10.73
C THR A 480 3.71 -0.33 11.58
N ASP A 481 2.89 -1.06 12.33
CA ASP A 481 1.97 -0.49 13.33
C ASP A 481 2.71 0.17 14.50
N VAL A 482 3.82 -0.43 14.96
CA VAL A 482 4.68 0.18 16.00
C VAL A 482 5.20 1.54 15.53
N PHE A 483 5.62 1.66 14.26
CA PHE A 483 6.05 2.94 13.70
C PHE A 483 4.91 3.97 13.71
N GLY A 484 3.72 3.58 13.22
CA GLY A 484 2.52 4.44 13.24
C GLY A 484 2.12 4.87 14.66
N PHE A 485 2.26 3.97 15.64
CA PHE A 485 2.05 4.27 17.07
C PHE A 485 3.06 5.31 17.59
N GLY A 486 4.32 5.23 17.19
CA GLY A 486 5.31 6.23 17.54
C GLY A 486 4.96 7.63 17.02
N ILE A 487 4.42 7.73 15.80
CA ILE A 487 3.90 8.99 15.26
C ILE A 487 2.67 9.47 16.03
N LEU A 488 1.73 8.58 16.40
CA LEU A 488 0.59 8.90 17.26
C LEU A 488 1.03 9.51 18.61
N LEU A 489 2.09 9.00 19.23
CA LEU A 489 2.65 9.58 20.45
C LEU A 489 3.14 11.02 20.22
N ILE A 490 3.80 11.29 19.10
CA ILE A 490 4.23 12.64 18.74
C ILE A 490 3.02 13.57 18.54
N GLU A 491 1.94 13.09 17.91
CA GLU A 491 0.69 13.84 17.77
C GLU A 491 0.07 14.17 19.14
N LEU A 492 0.10 13.22 20.10
CA LEU A 492 -0.36 13.45 21.47
C LEU A 492 0.50 14.46 22.22
N ILE A 493 1.84 14.39 22.10
CA ILE A 493 2.76 15.34 22.77
C ILE A 493 2.53 16.76 22.26
N THR A 494 2.46 16.89 20.94
CA THR A 494 2.56 18.18 20.26
C THR A 494 1.21 18.84 19.99
N GLY A 495 0.12 18.06 20.03
CA GLY A 495 -1.21 18.51 19.61
C GLY A 495 -1.32 18.78 18.10
N MET A 496 -0.29 18.43 17.32
CA MET A 496 -0.20 18.71 15.89
C MET A 496 -0.29 17.42 15.06
N ARG A 497 -0.85 17.50 13.85
CA ARG A 497 -0.85 16.35 12.92
C ARG A 497 0.52 16.18 12.27
N ALA A 498 0.91 14.94 11.98
CA ALA A 498 2.19 14.63 11.32
C ALA A 498 2.42 15.45 10.02
N LEU A 499 1.38 15.60 9.18
CA LEU A 499 1.41 16.39 7.93
C LEU A 499 1.53 17.91 8.13
N GLU A 500 1.18 18.43 9.32
CA GLU A 500 1.21 19.87 9.62
C GLU A 500 2.61 20.35 10.05
N PHE A 501 3.51 19.43 10.41
CA PHE A 501 4.88 19.74 10.83
C PHE A 501 5.70 20.41 9.74
N GLY A 502 5.62 19.91 8.49
CA GLY A 502 6.38 20.47 7.36
C GLY A 502 5.96 21.89 6.95
N LYS A 503 4.83 22.42 7.47
CA LYS A 503 4.33 23.76 7.13
C LYS A 503 4.64 24.83 8.17
N LYS A 504 4.85 24.43 9.44
CA LYS A 504 5.08 25.37 10.57
C LYS A 504 6.53 25.44 11.02
N VAL A 505 7.32 24.39 10.81
CA VAL A 505 8.72 24.36 11.20
C VAL A 505 9.53 24.95 10.03
N HIS A 506 10.11 26.14 10.22
CA HIS A 506 10.98 26.82 9.25
C HIS A 506 12.33 26.11 9.02
N GLU A 507 12.50 24.88 9.50
CA GLU A 507 13.70 24.06 9.29
C GLU A 507 13.44 23.03 8.20
N LYS A 508 14.35 22.94 7.22
CA LYS A 508 14.38 21.87 6.22
C LYS A 508 14.70 20.55 6.93
N GLY A 509 13.71 19.69 7.18
CA GLY A 509 13.92 18.37 7.81
C GLY A 509 12.62 17.58 8.05
N SER A 510 12.73 16.27 8.31
CA SER A 510 11.56 15.45 8.68
C SER A 510 11.16 15.69 10.14
N ILE A 511 9.88 15.44 10.48
CA ILE A 511 9.36 15.54 11.87
C ILE A 511 10.23 14.78 12.88
N LEU A 512 10.73 13.60 12.48
CA LEU A 512 11.53 12.75 13.34
C LEU A 512 12.92 13.33 13.61
N ASP A 513 13.50 14.03 12.63
CA ASP A 513 14.81 14.67 12.80
C ASP A 513 14.73 15.84 13.77
N TRP A 514 13.63 16.60 13.69
CA TRP A 514 13.36 17.68 14.64
C TRP A 514 13.14 17.16 16.06
N VAL A 515 12.30 16.12 16.25
CA VAL A 515 12.08 15.52 17.57
C VAL A 515 13.37 14.95 18.15
N LYS A 516 14.22 14.29 17.33
CA LYS A 516 15.55 13.81 17.75
C LYS A 516 16.46 14.96 18.20
N LYS A 517 16.54 16.04 17.41
CA LYS A 517 17.35 17.23 17.74
C LYS A 517 16.92 17.83 19.08
N VAL A 518 15.62 18.03 19.27
CA VAL A 518 15.08 18.61 20.51
C VAL A 518 15.32 17.69 21.72
N GLN A 519 15.23 16.37 21.52
CA GLN A 519 15.54 15.39 22.57
C GLN A 519 17.03 15.39 22.94
N GLN A 520 17.94 15.51 21.97
CA GLN A 520 19.39 15.60 22.21
C GLN A 520 19.79 16.90 22.92
N GLU A 521 19.09 18.00 22.62
CA GLU A 521 19.29 19.28 23.31
C GLU A 521 18.65 19.33 24.71
N ASN A 522 17.96 18.26 25.15
CA ASN A 522 17.19 18.20 26.40
C ASN A 522 16.12 19.31 26.54
N LYS A 523 15.54 19.78 25.41
CA LYS A 523 14.54 20.85 25.37
C LYS A 523 13.15 20.34 25.01
N VAL A 524 12.74 19.17 25.53
CA VAL A 524 11.46 18.52 25.15
C VAL A 524 10.21 19.35 25.42
N GLU A 525 10.29 20.35 26.30
CA GLU A 525 9.22 21.31 26.54
C GLU A 525 8.80 22.07 25.27
N VAL A 526 9.72 22.27 24.32
CA VAL A 526 9.44 22.94 23.03
C VAL A 526 8.51 22.09 22.15
N LEU A 527 8.49 20.77 22.35
CA LEU A 527 7.60 19.86 21.62
C LEU A 527 6.18 19.90 22.16
N VAL A 528 5.99 20.27 23.43
CA VAL A 528 4.70 20.12 24.10
C VAL A 528 3.68 21.09 23.55
N ASP A 529 2.45 20.60 23.38
CA ASP A 529 1.30 21.41 23.01
C ASP A 529 1.18 22.65 23.90
N ARG A 530 1.26 23.82 23.28
CA ARG A 530 1.18 25.12 23.96
C ARG A 530 -0.10 25.28 24.78
N ALA A 531 -1.17 24.59 24.41
CA ALA A 531 -2.44 24.63 25.14
C ALA A 531 -2.37 23.99 26.54
N LEU A 532 -1.37 23.14 26.81
CA LEU A 532 -1.16 22.53 28.13
C LEU A 532 -0.56 23.51 29.15
N GLY A 533 0.06 24.61 28.72
CA GLY A 533 0.75 25.55 29.61
C GLY A 533 1.84 24.84 30.42
N ALA A 534 1.83 24.98 31.75
CA ALA A 534 2.75 24.28 32.65
C ALA A 534 2.15 23.01 33.29
N ASN A 535 1.00 22.52 32.80
CA ASN A 535 0.25 21.41 33.40
C ASN A 535 0.76 20.03 32.96
N TYR A 536 2.07 19.81 33.04
CA TYR A 536 2.72 18.53 32.76
C TYR A 536 4.05 18.44 33.51
N LYS A 537 4.56 17.22 33.70
CA LYS A 537 5.91 17.00 34.26
C LYS A 537 6.90 16.77 33.11
N PRO A 538 8.00 17.54 33.01
CA PRO A 538 8.98 17.38 31.93
C PRO A 538 9.55 15.96 31.81
N ILE A 539 9.71 15.26 32.93
CA ILE A 539 10.19 13.87 32.96
C ILE A 539 9.21 12.94 32.24
N GLU A 540 7.90 13.09 32.45
CA GLU A 540 6.90 12.26 31.79
C GLU A 540 6.82 12.53 30.28
N VAL A 541 7.04 13.79 29.87
CA VAL A 541 7.16 14.17 28.45
C VAL A 541 8.39 13.50 27.84
N GLN A 542 9.55 13.63 28.50
CA GLN A 542 10.81 13.03 28.05
C GLN A 542 10.66 11.51 27.85
N GLU A 543 9.99 10.83 28.79
CA GLU A 543 9.71 9.39 28.70
C GLU A 543 8.87 9.06 27.46
N MET A 544 7.78 9.79 27.22
CA MET A 544 6.91 9.53 26.07
C MET A 544 7.60 9.87 24.73
N VAL A 545 8.42 10.93 24.69
CA VAL A 545 9.27 11.26 23.53
C VAL A 545 10.26 10.12 23.27
N MET A 546 10.91 9.59 24.29
CA MET A 546 11.85 8.47 24.12
C MET A 546 11.15 7.22 23.57
N VAL A 547 9.97 6.87 24.10
CA VAL A 547 9.18 5.76 23.57
C VAL A 547 8.81 6.00 22.10
N SER A 548 8.40 7.23 21.74
CA SER A 548 8.11 7.54 20.33
C SER A 548 9.32 7.33 19.42
N LEU A 549 10.51 7.76 19.83
CA LEU A 549 11.74 7.63 19.05
C LEU A 549 12.19 6.16 18.92
N LEU A 550 11.96 5.34 19.94
CA LEU A 550 12.21 3.89 19.87
C LEU A 550 11.23 3.20 18.90
N CYS A 551 9.98 3.65 18.87
CA CYS A 551 8.96 3.12 17.97
C CYS A 551 9.21 3.52 16.51
N THR A 552 9.78 4.70 16.24
CA THR A 552 10.01 5.22 14.89
C THR A 552 11.43 4.97 14.36
N GLN A 553 12.13 3.94 14.86
CA GLN A 553 13.45 3.57 14.34
C GLN A 553 13.37 3.17 12.86
N TYR A 554 14.42 3.46 12.08
CA TYR A 554 14.44 3.12 10.66
C TYR A 554 14.37 1.61 10.44
N LEU A 555 15.21 0.84 11.15
CA LEU A 555 15.22 -0.62 11.06
C LEU A 555 14.08 -1.24 11.91
N PRO A 556 13.21 -2.08 11.32
CA PRO A 556 12.10 -2.72 12.04
C PRO A 556 12.55 -3.61 13.21
N ALA A 557 13.72 -4.23 13.09
CA ALA A 557 14.30 -5.08 14.14
C ALA A 557 14.58 -4.30 15.44
N ASN A 558 14.89 -3.01 15.33
CA ASN A 558 15.21 -2.16 16.49
C ASN A 558 13.95 -1.62 17.19
N ARG A 559 12.79 -1.67 16.52
CA ARG A 559 11.53 -1.24 17.11
C ARG A 559 11.06 -2.22 18.18
N PRO A 560 10.60 -1.73 19.33
CA PRO A 560 10.07 -2.59 20.39
C PRO A 560 8.80 -3.31 19.94
N LYS A 561 8.46 -4.41 20.63
CA LYS A 561 7.13 -5.00 20.57
C LYS A 561 6.13 -4.13 21.32
N MET A 562 4.84 -4.23 21.01
CA MET A 562 3.83 -3.45 21.72
C MET A 562 3.73 -3.80 23.21
N SER A 563 4.04 -5.04 23.61
CA SER A 563 4.16 -5.43 25.02
C SER A 563 5.24 -4.65 25.76
N GLU A 564 6.39 -4.43 25.13
CA GLU A 564 7.48 -3.63 25.68
C GLU A 564 7.10 -2.15 25.73
N VAL A 565 6.40 -1.64 24.71
CA VAL A 565 5.87 -0.27 24.68
C VAL A 565 4.91 -0.02 25.84
N VAL A 566 3.97 -0.94 26.10
CA VAL A 566 3.05 -0.84 27.25
C VAL A 566 3.84 -0.76 28.56
N ARG A 567 4.81 -1.67 28.79
CA ARG A 567 5.65 -1.64 29.99
C ARG A 567 6.43 -0.33 30.14
N MET A 568 6.99 0.18 29.06
CA MET A 568 7.70 1.46 29.07
C MET A 568 6.77 2.65 29.39
N LEU A 569 5.53 2.65 28.91
CA LEU A 569 4.56 3.71 29.21
C LEU A 569 3.97 3.62 30.63
N GLU A 570 3.87 2.40 31.18
CA GLU A 570 3.38 2.14 32.54
C GLU A 570 4.41 2.45 33.64
N GLY A 571 5.69 2.60 33.28
CA GLY A 571 6.72 3.08 34.22
C GLY A 571 7.83 2.06 34.55
N ASP A 572 8.00 0.99 33.78
CA ASP A 572 9.07 0.02 34.03
C ASP A 572 10.46 0.61 33.72
N VAL A 573 11.14 1.07 34.77
CA VAL A 573 12.41 1.81 34.73
C VAL A 573 13.58 0.97 34.19
N SER A 574 13.54 -0.35 34.39
CA SER A 574 14.66 -1.25 34.04
C SER A 574 14.84 -1.39 32.53
N LEU A 575 13.74 -1.57 31.79
CA LEU A 575 13.78 -1.66 30.32
C LEU A 575 14.15 -0.33 29.66
N ARG A 576 13.78 0.80 30.29
CA ARG A 576 14.11 2.15 29.82
C ARG A 576 15.62 2.39 29.84
N ASN A 577 16.31 2.02 30.92
CA ASN A 577 17.76 2.24 31.05
C ASN A 577 18.60 1.31 30.16
N GLU A 578 18.19 0.06 29.94
CA GLU A 578 18.90 -0.87 29.04
C GLU A 578 18.77 -0.49 27.56
N ARG A 579 17.60 0.00 27.15
CA ARG A 579 17.42 0.51 25.78
C ARG A 579 17.93 1.93 25.60
N HIS A 580 17.99 2.74 26.65
CA HIS A 580 18.73 4.01 26.62
C HIS A 580 20.21 3.75 26.33
N LYS A 581 20.85 2.83 27.06
CA LYS A 581 22.25 2.45 26.82
C LYS A 581 22.49 1.89 25.42
N ARG A 582 21.55 1.13 24.86
CA ARG A 582 21.62 0.63 23.46
C ARG A 582 21.20 1.66 22.41
N GLY A 583 20.40 2.66 22.77
CA GLY A 583 19.91 3.74 21.92
C GLY A 583 20.77 5.00 21.95
N VAL A 584 21.80 5.05 22.80
CA VAL A 584 22.87 6.07 22.73
C VAL A 584 23.90 5.72 21.64
N ASP A 585 23.88 4.50 21.09
CA ASP A 585 24.61 4.11 19.86
C ASP A 585 23.89 4.54 18.56
N ILE A 586 23.06 5.59 18.60
CA ILE A 586 22.53 6.24 17.38
C ILE A 586 23.61 7.17 16.82
N THR A 587 24.72 6.58 16.35
CA THR A 587 25.40 7.13 15.17
C THR A 587 24.56 6.76 13.97
N CYS A 588 24.22 7.75 13.15
CA CYS A 588 23.50 7.54 11.90
C CYS A 588 24.00 6.31 11.13
N GLY A 589 23.12 5.34 10.94
CA GLY A 589 23.13 4.52 9.73
C GLY A 589 22.75 5.44 8.56
N GLY A 590 23.74 6.21 8.12
CA GLY A 590 23.75 7.07 6.95
C GLY A 590 25.23 7.21 6.60
N PHE A 591 25.64 6.49 5.56
CA PHE A 591 27.02 6.07 5.25
C PHE A 591 27.61 5.04 6.22
N ASP A 592 27.84 3.84 5.69
CA ASP A 592 28.43 2.72 6.42
C ASP A 592 29.87 3.05 6.86
N GLY A 593 30.07 3.11 8.18
CA GLY A 593 31.34 3.39 8.85
C GLY A 593 32.39 2.27 8.73
N THR A 594 32.14 1.27 7.89
CA THR A 594 33.14 0.24 7.49
C THR A 594 34.24 0.83 6.61
N ALA A 595 34.00 1.92 5.88
CA ALA A 595 35.06 2.61 5.12
C ALA A 595 36.06 3.38 6.02
N PHE A 596 35.69 3.76 7.25
CA PHE A 596 36.57 4.51 8.15
C PHE A 596 37.32 3.65 9.17
N ARG A 597 36.96 2.37 9.35
CA ARG A 597 37.74 1.43 10.17
C ARG A 597 38.91 0.80 9.42
N LEU A 598 38.90 0.77 8.09
CA LEU A 598 40.07 0.40 7.29
C LEU A 598 41.08 1.56 7.08
N LEU A 599 40.74 2.79 7.47
CA LEU A 599 41.60 3.97 7.34
C LEU A 599 42.27 4.41 8.65
N ARG A 600 42.16 3.64 9.74
CA ARG A 600 42.99 3.81 10.95
C ARG A 600 44.23 2.90 11.02
N THR A 601 44.44 2.07 10.00
CA THR A 601 45.57 1.13 9.92
C THR A 601 46.48 1.33 8.70
N LEU A 602 46.39 2.49 8.04
CA LEU A 602 47.35 2.88 7.01
C LEU A 602 48.20 4.05 7.55
N LYS A 603 49.37 3.72 8.09
CA LYS A 603 50.51 4.64 8.09
C LYS A 603 50.76 5.04 6.64
N CYS A 604 50.70 6.33 6.35
CA CYS A 604 51.15 6.87 5.08
C CYS A 604 52.68 6.77 5.02
N ASP A 605 53.20 5.69 4.45
CA ASP A 605 54.56 5.67 3.92
C ASP A 605 54.47 5.85 2.39
N GLY A 606 54.76 7.07 1.91
CA GLY A 606 55.09 7.34 0.51
C GLY A 606 54.01 7.97 -0.37
N PRO A 607 54.40 8.63 -1.48
CA PRO A 607 53.62 9.70 -2.09
C PRO A 607 52.61 9.19 -3.13
N THR A 608 51.38 9.71 -3.01
CA THR A 608 50.44 10.09 -4.06
C THR A 608 50.28 9.19 -5.30
N VAL A 609 49.11 8.55 -5.43
CA VAL A 609 48.62 8.02 -6.72
C VAL A 609 47.25 8.63 -7.04
N ALA A 610 47.18 9.39 -8.15
CA ALA A 610 45.94 9.93 -8.69
C ALA A 610 45.24 8.89 -9.58
N LEU A 611 43.93 8.66 -9.37
CA LEU A 611 43.11 7.80 -10.22
C LEU A 611 42.22 8.66 -11.13
N ARG A 612 42.47 8.57 -12.45
CA ARG A 612 41.67 9.19 -13.52
C ARG A 612 40.74 8.14 -14.10
N VAL A 613 39.42 8.34 -14.03
CA VAL A 613 38.44 7.44 -14.67
C VAL A 613 37.99 8.05 -16.00
N GLY A 614 38.39 7.41 -17.11
CA GLY A 614 38.02 7.78 -18.48
C GLY A 614 36.89 6.90 -19.05
N LYS A 615 36.04 7.51 -19.88
CA LYS A 615 35.00 6.86 -20.71
C LYS A 615 35.62 5.93 -21.76
N GLY A 616 34.91 4.86 -22.11
CA GLY A 616 35.44 3.66 -22.77
C GLY A 616 35.74 3.68 -24.28
N VAL A 617 35.99 2.45 -24.74
CA VAL A 617 36.22 1.87 -26.09
C VAL A 617 37.66 1.85 -26.61
N GLY A 618 38.21 0.63 -26.74
CA GLY A 618 39.39 0.32 -27.56
C GLY A 618 40.17 -0.93 -27.12
N ARG A 619 40.22 -1.97 -27.98
CA ARG A 619 41.12 -3.13 -27.85
C ARG A 619 42.59 -2.68 -27.77
N LEU A 620 43.39 -3.33 -26.92
CA LEU A 620 44.76 -3.80 -27.19
C LEU A 620 45.28 -4.60 -25.98
N GLY A 621 46.07 -5.63 -26.26
CA GLY A 621 46.47 -6.66 -25.31
C GLY A 621 47.81 -6.40 -24.62
N GLY A 622 48.16 -7.33 -23.72
CA GLY A 622 49.51 -7.56 -23.24
C GLY A 622 49.90 -6.80 -21.96
N GLY A 623 50.05 -7.57 -20.86
CA GLY A 623 51.10 -7.30 -19.87
C GLY A 623 50.69 -6.46 -18.65
N LEU A 624 50.14 -7.10 -17.63
CA LEU A 624 50.32 -6.72 -16.21
C LEU A 624 50.12 -7.94 -15.30
N SER A 625 51.02 -8.91 -15.46
CA SER A 625 51.26 -9.97 -14.48
C SER A 625 52.21 -9.43 -13.42
N ARG A 626 51.70 -9.24 -12.19
CA ARG A 626 52.41 -9.43 -10.88
C ARG A 626 51.76 -8.77 -9.65
N ILE A 627 50.65 -8.04 -9.78
CA ILE A 627 49.99 -7.41 -8.60
C ILE A 627 48.68 -8.11 -8.18
N THR A 628 48.06 -8.88 -9.06
CA THR A 628 46.80 -9.60 -8.76
C THR A 628 46.95 -10.90 -7.96
N SER A 629 48.18 -11.39 -7.73
CA SER A 629 48.42 -12.68 -7.07
C SER A 629 48.57 -12.61 -5.55
N ARG A 630 48.65 -11.40 -4.96
CA ARG A 630 48.87 -11.22 -3.51
C ARG A 630 47.60 -10.81 -2.75
N VAL A 631 46.59 -10.31 -3.45
CA VAL A 631 45.27 -9.98 -2.88
C VAL A 631 44.31 -11.17 -2.93
N LEU A 632 44.43 -12.05 -3.94
CA LEU A 632 43.61 -13.25 -4.04
C LEU A 632 43.97 -14.37 -3.03
N ARG A 633 45.07 -14.26 -2.28
CA ARG A 633 45.52 -15.31 -1.35
C ARG A 633 45.21 -15.03 0.14
N MET A 634 44.52 -13.93 0.45
CA MET A 634 43.99 -13.65 1.80
C MET A 634 42.48 -13.91 1.92
N MET A 635 41.82 -14.40 0.88
CA MET A 635 40.37 -14.69 0.89
C MET A 635 40.02 -16.19 0.94
N GLU A 636 40.99 -17.07 1.19
CA GLU A 636 40.76 -18.53 1.16
C GLU A 636 41.14 -19.27 2.45
N ARG A 637 41.22 -18.56 3.59
CA ARG A 637 41.29 -19.19 4.92
C ARG A 637 40.58 -18.34 5.97
N GLU A 638 39.28 -18.59 6.12
CA GLU A 638 38.61 -18.92 7.39
C GLU A 638 37.14 -19.22 7.06
N GLU A 639 36.90 -20.48 6.67
CA GLU A 639 35.61 -21.13 6.87
C GLU A 639 35.45 -21.40 8.38
N GLU A 640 34.46 -20.77 9.02
CA GLU A 640 33.55 -21.37 10.00
C GLU A 640 32.55 -20.30 10.50
N GLY A 641 31.32 -20.29 9.96
CA GLY A 641 30.12 -19.76 10.65
C GLY A 641 29.26 -18.67 9.95
N GLY A 642 28.20 -19.10 9.24
CA GLY A 642 26.90 -18.38 9.11
C GLY A 642 26.66 -17.48 7.87
N PRO A 643 25.44 -17.47 7.26
CA PRO A 643 25.25 -16.91 5.92
C PRO A 643 24.92 -15.39 5.86
N ASP A 644 25.70 -14.73 4.99
CA ASP A 644 25.36 -13.76 3.94
C ASP A 644 24.80 -12.36 4.25
N ARG A 645 25.71 -11.37 4.22
CA ARG A 645 25.46 -9.98 3.82
C ARG A 645 26.20 -9.69 2.51
N PHE A 646 25.47 -9.42 1.43
CA PHE A 646 26.00 -8.80 0.21
C PHE A 646 25.41 -7.40 0.07
N VAL A 647 26.25 -6.39 -0.16
CA VAL A 647 25.82 -5.01 -0.48
C VAL A 647 26.38 -4.63 -1.84
N MET A 648 25.51 -4.52 -2.83
CA MET A 648 25.78 -3.90 -4.14
C MET A 648 25.30 -2.44 -4.09
N ILE A 649 26.20 -1.49 -4.38
CA ILE A 649 25.86 -0.06 -4.49
C ILE A 649 26.00 0.35 -5.96
N ASN A 650 24.88 0.64 -6.63
CA ASN A 650 24.86 1.29 -7.94
C ASN A 650 24.48 2.77 -7.76
N PHE A 651 25.30 3.68 -8.27
CA PHE A 651 24.98 5.11 -8.35
C PHE A 651 24.29 5.43 -9.68
N ALA A 652 23.16 6.13 -9.64
CA ALA A 652 22.53 6.73 -10.82
C ALA A 652 23.20 8.09 -11.17
N PRO A 653 23.27 8.48 -12.46
CA PRO A 653 24.08 9.61 -12.90
C PRO A 653 23.26 10.90 -12.95
N SER A 654 23.50 11.83 -12.03
CA SER A 654 23.14 13.24 -12.24
C SER A 654 24.09 14.15 -11.48
N HIS A 655 24.97 14.82 -12.24
CA HIS A 655 25.99 15.81 -11.86
C HIS A 655 27.33 15.28 -11.29
N PRO A 656 28.47 15.51 -11.97
CA PRO A 656 29.79 15.21 -11.41
C PRO A 656 30.27 16.38 -10.54
N THR A 657 30.20 16.25 -9.22
CA THR A 657 30.96 17.11 -8.29
C THR A 657 32.31 16.45 -8.00
N LEU A 658 33.40 17.14 -8.37
CA LEU A 658 34.77 16.72 -8.06
C LEU A 658 35.12 17.19 -6.64
N PHE A 659 35.43 16.28 -5.71
CA PHE A 659 36.03 16.62 -4.43
C PHE A 659 37.53 16.35 -4.49
N THR A 660 38.35 17.32 -4.08
CA THR A 660 39.80 17.15 -3.94
C THR A 660 40.16 17.26 -2.47
N CYS A 661 40.78 16.23 -1.89
CA CYS A 661 41.35 16.30 -0.54
C CYS A 661 42.81 16.78 -0.65
N ILE A 662 43.15 17.85 0.08
CA ILE A 662 44.54 18.28 0.28
C ILE A 662 44.88 18.03 1.74
N CYS A 663 45.94 17.27 2.01
CA CYS A 663 46.50 17.16 3.35
C CYS A 663 47.29 18.44 3.68
N SER A 664 46.90 19.12 4.76
CA SER A 664 47.70 20.15 5.41
C SER A 664 48.36 19.55 6.66
N ASP A 665 49.57 19.99 6.98
CA ASP A 665 50.45 19.52 8.08
C ASP A 665 49.87 19.67 9.51
N THR A 666 48.57 19.90 9.67
CA THR A 666 47.90 20.09 10.97
C THR A 666 46.87 19.01 11.31
N ASN A 667 46.78 17.91 10.55
CA ASN A 667 45.94 16.75 10.88
C ASN A 667 44.44 17.08 11.13
N GLN A 668 43.90 18.05 10.39
CA GLN A 668 42.45 18.24 10.27
C GLN A 668 42.00 18.17 8.80
N VAL A 669 40.95 17.40 8.53
CA VAL A 669 40.31 17.34 7.21
C VAL A 669 39.26 18.46 7.15
N ARG A 670 39.40 19.39 6.19
CA ARG A 670 38.34 20.33 5.81
C ARG A 670 37.82 19.98 4.42
N LEU A 671 36.50 19.81 4.29
CA LEU A 671 35.81 19.81 3.01
C LEU A 671 35.61 21.27 2.59
N THR A 672 36.06 21.64 1.40
CA THR A 672 35.68 22.91 0.77
C THR A 672 34.92 22.62 -0.52
N GLU A 673 33.76 23.24 -0.66
CA GLU A 673 32.96 23.24 -1.88
C GLU A 673 33.58 24.26 -2.82
N GLN A 674 34.17 23.83 -3.95
CA GLN A 674 34.51 24.76 -5.01
C GLN A 674 33.23 25.06 -5.80
N GLY A 675 32.62 26.21 -5.50
CA GLY A 675 31.62 26.81 -6.36
C GLY A 675 32.25 27.21 -7.70
N PHE A 676 31.70 26.70 -8.80
CA PHE A 676 31.89 27.34 -10.10
C PHE A 676 30.90 28.50 -10.17
N GLU A 677 31.41 29.72 -9.94
CA GLU A 677 30.78 30.94 -10.44
C GLU A 677 30.89 30.95 -11.97
N ASP A 678 29.77 31.22 -12.64
CA ASP A 678 29.73 31.65 -14.03
C ASP A 678 30.62 32.90 -14.18
N GLN A 679 31.55 32.89 -15.14
CA GLN A 679 32.08 34.14 -15.68
C GLN A 679 31.64 34.35 -17.13
N PRO A 680 31.26 35.59 -17.49
CA PRO A 680 30.98 35.98 -18.85
C PRO A 680 32.29 36.16 -19.63
N ASN A 681 32.15 36.09 -20.94
CA ASN A 681 33.14 36.41 -21.98
C ASN A 681 34.22 37.46 -21.65
N ILE A 682 35.46 37.08 -21.99
CA ILE A 682 36.50 37.87 -22.70
C ILE A 682 37.38 38.88 -21.90
N ALA A 683 38.69 38.57 -21.95
CA ALA A 683 39.88 39.44 -22.03
C ALA A 683 40.55 40.06 -20.77
N LYS A 684 41.80 39.58 -20.58
CA LYS A 684 43.08 40.31 -20.36
C LYS A 684 43.30 41.19 -19.11
N ASN A 685 44.45 40.88 -18.49
CA ASN A 685 45.46 41.74 -17.85
C ASN A 685 45.40 42.04 -16.32
N ALA A 686 46.36 41.40 -15.62
CA ALA A 686 47.45 42.01 -14.81
C ALA A 686 47.20 42.58 -13.39
N GLY A 687 48.15 42.27 -12.49
CA GLY A 687 48.56 43.06 -11.30
C GLY A 687 48.02 42.56 -9.94
N VAL A 688 48.75 41.84 -9.08
CA VAL A 688 49.86 42.22 -8.14
C VAL A 688 49.38 42.84 -6.80
N MET A 689 49.69 42.14 -5.68
CA MET A 689 49.96 42.60 -4.27
C MET A 689 48.85 43.32 -3.48
N ASP A 690 48.75 43.36 -2.14
CA ASP A 690 49.37 42.74 -0.95
C ASP A 690 48.43 43.02 0.27
N ALA A 691 48.74 42.44 1.42
CA ALA A 691 48.03 42.43 2.70
C ALA A 691 47.76 43.80 3.36
N THR A 692 46.74 43.85 4.24
CA THR A 692 46.81 44.22 5.68
C THR A 692 45.42 44.59 6.21
N GLY A 693 45.08 44.11 7.42
CA GLY A 693 43.87 44.52 8.13
C GLY A 693 44.06 45.81 8.92
N THR A 694 42.97 46.50 9.22
CA THR A 694 42.58 46.99 10.56
C THR A 694 41.31 47.84 10.48
N ASP A 695 40.58 47.80 11.59
CA ASP A 695 39.38 48.58 11.94
C ASP A 695 39.52 50.09 11.68
N LEU A 696 38.37 50.76 11.54
CA LEU A 696 38.08 52.00 12.27
C LEU A 696 36.58 52.34 12.25
N ALA A 697 36.11 52.73 13.42
CA ALA A 697 34.79 53.27 13.74
C ALA A 697 34.59 54.70 13.21
N ASN A 698 33.34 55.07 12.93
CA ASN A 698 32.63 56.26 13.43
C ASN A 698 31.33 56.42 12.63
N ASP A 699 30.14 56.43 13.22
CA ASP A 699 29.53 57.38 14.16
C ASP A 699 28.66 58.43 13.41
N GLN A 700 27.48 58.67 13.98
CA GLN A 700 26.55 59.81 13.78
C GLN A 700 25.74 59.89 12.47
N ASP A 701 24.43 59.58 12.52
CA ASP A 701 23.39 60.56 12.91
C ASP A 701 21.97 60.12 12.49
N ARG A 702 21.02 60.36 13.40
CA ARG A 702 19.55 60.33 13.27
C ARG A 702 19.06 61.77 13.60
N PRO A 703 17.75 62.12 13.57
CA PRO A 703 16.61 61.74 12.71
C PRO A 703 15.74 62.99 12.30
N SER A 704 14.69 62.80 11.49
CA SER A 704 13.38 63.53 11.54
C SER A 704 12.54 63.09 10.32
N SER A 705 11.38 62.42 10.45
CA SER A 705 10.03 62.80 10.92
C SER A 705 9.25 63.76 9.98
N HIS A 706 8.26 63.24 9.26
CA HIS A 706 6.92 63.81 8.96
C HIS A 706 6.12 62.76 8.14
N GLU A 707 5.07 62.13 8.68
CA GLU A 707 3.62 62.47 8.54
C GLU A 707 3.09 62.45 7.09
N ARG A 708 2.40 61.38 6.62
CA ARG A 708 0.94 61.01 6.69
C ARG A 708 0.09 61.62 5.52
N PRO A 709 -1.11 61.08 5.21
CA PRO A 709 -1.46 60.40 3.95
C PRO A 709 -2.48 61.21 3.07
N PRO A 710 -3.07 60.66 1.99
CA PRO A 710 -4.14 59.64 2.04
C PRO A 710 -3.79 58.31 1.35
#